data_AF-A0A0J0UZG8-F1
#
_entry.id   AF-A0A0J0UZG8-F1
#
_cell.length_a   1.000
_cell.length_b   1.000
_cell.length_c   1.000
_cell.angle_alpha   90.00
_cell.angle_beta   90.00
_cell.angle_gamma   90.00
#
_symmetry.space_group_name_H-M   'P 1'
#
loop_
_entity.id
_entity.type
_entity.pdbx_description
1 polymer ?
#
loop_
_entity_poly.entity_id
_entity_poly.type
_entity_poly.pdbx_seq_one_letter_code
_entity_poly.pdbx_strand_id
1 'polypeptide(L)'
;MGTESEHAEQAAVGPSVQPVLLIVVLLLGSAAAVARIGFGSLQDLARVTALLLLSMLVICLLQPGSLRVHRLRTLLAGGLVAALAVAALRFGFVYPFAVVVLGTTLSYGTIIRWSLPATWPQRETAVAGLALGPLLASMLLWYRAPSLLTFLLLSALTAGLLEMYARAHRTAHLIDSGVARAARGVGQGVTAVLATAIMLFLIIPLNWISRLFGYSPLDGGWATRSSAWVDLQTENTGRSTRGPEHAQSMAMREPRPTKNVRRRGHLRLLVPTLALVLVAVLMGVGPVKLSWADRDQEVATQQDRPSTFTRPFEQDPAFKDAPWAQNLRVNLLDAWNNLEFNAAVGGWSLKDVSSQYINVRNGERSSTHPDPALGDPFVIWFFGGSAAFGAGQRDEHTIPSELVKLAQDQGVALEIHNFAVPATVNWQSAMLLIAKLQAGEKPDLVVIYDGANDVALQGVLAAQGQGASTQPASLIDGELDAVLSKRATAKSEGDSSPGQTLPPSKTRTPDKELTPAASGQAVLSRYSNGIEVIRKFSELSSVPVLIFWQPDLRAKQPQSGSDADTLAAVEVNEESVRVWTETSDAVRAGLGALGVTDLSGVFDGQTEPIYWDTVHTNELGSKIVAERMLKELQPTLQNLQNSRG
;
A
#
# COMPACT_ATOMS: atom_id res chain seq x y z
N MET A 1 80.29 -35.61 -10.42
CA MET A 1 79.20 -35.42 -11.39
C MET A 1 78.40 -34.22 -10.93
N GLY A 2 78.65 -33.07 -11.54
CA GLY A 2 77.93 -31.83 -11.30
C GLY A 2 77.97 -31.04 -12.59
N THR A 3 76.80 -30.74 -13.12
CA THR A 3 76.62 -29.82 -14.25
C THR A 3 75.31 -29.08 -14.04
N GLU A 4 75.44 -27.81 -13.67
CA GLU A 4 74.44 -26.78 -13.96
C GLU A 4 74.42 -26.53 -15.47
N SER A 5 73.21 -26.43 -16.04
CA SER A 5 72.97 -25.66 -17.26
C SER A 5 71.54 -25.18 -17.27
N GLU A 6 71.40 -23.86 -17.39
CA GLU A 6 70.19 -23.12 -17.74
C GLU A 6 69.47 -23.74 -18.94
N HIS A 7 68.14 -23.77 -18.91
CA HIS A 7 67.32 -23.22 -19.98
C HIS A 7 65.88 -22.99 -19.49
N ALA A 8 65.43 -21.76 -19.71
CA ALA A 8 64.07 -21.31 -19.50
C ALA A 8 63.08 -22.09 -20.37
N GLU A 9 62.00 -22.56 -19.75
CA GLU A 9 60.79 -22.93 -20.47
C GLU A 9 59.58 -22.20 -19.86
N GLN A 10 58.91 -21.47 -20.75
CA GLN A 10 57.82 -20.55 -20.50
C GLN A 10 56.58 -21.29 -19.97
N ALA A 11 56.17 -20.97 -18.74
CA ALA A 11 54.81 -21.21 -18.31
C ALA A 11 53.91 -20.17 -19.01
N ALA A 12 53.30 -20.57 -20.12
CA ALA A 12 52.20 -19.84 -20.74
C ALA A 12 51.00 -19.80 -19.77
N VAL A 13 50.92 -18.75 -18.96
CA VAL A 13 49.71 -18.41 -18.21
C VAL A 13 48.71 -17.85 -19.21
N GLY A 14 47.77 -18.68 -19.65
CA GLY A 14 46.64 -18.24 -20.47
C GLY A 14 45.86 -17.12 -19.77
N PRO A 15 45.25 -16.18 -20.51
CA PRO A 15 44.52 -15.07 -19.91
C PRO A 15 43.41 -15.61 -19.00
N SER A 16 43.50 -15.28 -17.71
CA SER A 16 42.51 -15.66 -16.71
C SER A 16 41.13 -15.20 -17.16
N VAL A 17 40.16 -16.12 -17.21
CA VAL A 17 38.76 -15.89 -17.66
C VAL A 17 37.96 -14.96 -16.73
N GLN A 18 38.51 -14.64 -15.55
CA GLN A 18 37.84 -13.90 -14.48
C GLN A 18 37.47 -12.42 -14.77
N PRO A 19 38.25 -11.61 -15.50
CA PRO A 19 37.88 -10.22 -15.81
C PRO A 19 36.69 -10.15 -16.77
N VAL A 20 36.60 -11.08 -17.72
CA VAL A 20 35.50 -11.16 -18.70
C VAL A 20 34.19 -11.47 -17.99
N LEU A 21 34.22 -12.39 -17.02
CA LEU A 21 33.04 -12.76 -16.23
C LEU A 21 32.54 -11.60 -15.36
N LEU A 22 33.46 -10.84 -14.74
CA LEU A 22 33.10 -9.68 -13.91
C LEU A 22 32.51 -8.52 -14.73
N ILE A 23 33.01 -8.31 -15.96
CA ILE A 23 32.48 -7.33 -16.90
C ILE A 23 31.08 -7.71 -17.38
N VAL A 24 30.85 -9.00 -17.66
CA VAL A 24 29.51 -9.52 -18.04
C VAL A 24 28.52 -9.33 -16.89
N VAL A 25 28.94 -9.58 -15.64
CA VAL A 25 28.08 -9.41 -14.45
C VAL A 25 27.74 -7.93 -14.20
N LEU A 26 28.69 -7.01 -14.34
CA LEU A 26 28.43 -5.58 -14.15
C LEU A 26 27.55 -4.99 -15.26
N LEU A 27 27.72 -5.42 -16.50
CA LEU A 27 26.87 -4.99 -17.62
C LEU A 27 25.46 -5.56 -17.55
N LEU A 28 25.30 -6.82 -17.14
CA LEU A 28 23.98 -7.43 -16.90
C LEU A 28 23.28 -6.78 -15.69
N GLY A 29 24.03 -6.45 -14.63
CA GLY A 29 23.50 -5.70 -13.48
C GLY A 29 23.06 -4.29 -13.85
N SER A 30 23.80 -3.62 -14.74
CA SER A 30 23.45 -2.30 -15.28
C SER A 30 22.24 -2.38 -16.22
N ALA A 31 22.14 -3.42 -17.04
CA ALA A 31 21.00 -3.67 -17.92
C ALA A 31 19.72 -3.97 -17.12
N ALA A 32 19.83 -4.72 -16.02
CA ALA A 32 18.72 -4.98 -15.10
C ALA A 32 18.29 -3.73 -14.33
N ALA A 33 19.23 -2.87 -13.93
CA ALA A 33 18.93 -1.59 -13.30
C ALA A 33 18.24 -0.61 -14.27
N VAL A 34 18.60 -0.66 -15.56
CA VAL A 34 17.98 0.14 -16.62
C VAL A 34 16.61 -0.43 -17.02
N ALA A 35 16.43 -1.76 -17.04
CA ALA A 35 15.13 -2.41 -17.27
C ALA A 35 14.08 -2.08 -16.19
N ARG A 36 14.52 -1.76 -14.96
CA ARG A 36 13.66 -1.28 -13.86
C ARG A 36 13.20 0.18 -14.00
N ILE A 37 13.68 0.93 -15.00
CA ILE A 37 13.28 2.33 -15.22
C ILE A 37 12.05 2.44 -16.17
N GLY A 38 11.45 1.31 -16.57
CA GLY A 38 10.19 1.28 -17.31
C GLY A 38 10.38 1.46 -18.82
N PHE A 39 10.33 0.36 -19.56
CA PHE A 39 10.28 0.39 -21.03
C PHE A 39 8.87 0.02 -21.49
N GLY A 40 8.23 0.92 -22.23
CA GLY A 40 6.84 0.77 -22.65
C GLY A 40 6.58 -0.28 -23.74
N SER A 41 7.61 -0.91 -24.32
CA SER A 41 7.42 -1.95 -25.34
C SER A 41 8.60 -2.95 -25.46
N LEU A 42 8.30 -4.15 -25.98
CA LEU A 42 9.28 -5.19 -26.32
C LEU A 42 10.34 -4.73 -27.35
N GLN A 43 10.01 -3.72 -28.15
CA GLN A 43 10.95 -3.13 -29.13
C GLN A 43 12.00 -2.25 -28.44
N ASP A 44 11.65 -1.59 -27.32
CA ASP A 44 12.59 -0.74 -26.57
C ASP A 44 13.62 -1.58 -25.83
N LEU A 45 13.21 -2.73 -25.29
CA LEU A 45 14.13 -3.70 -24.69
C LEU A 45 15.12 -4.26 -25.73
N ALA A 46 14.67 -4.60 -26.93
CA ALA A 46 15.54 -5.09 -28.01
C ALA A 46 16.58 -4.03 -28.45
N ARG A 47 16.19 -2.74 -28.47
CA ARG A 47 17.07 -1.63 -28.88
C ARG A 47 18.09 -1.26 -27.80
N VAL A 48 17.72 -1.28 -26.52
CA VAL A 48 18.67 -1.10 -25.39
C VAL A 48 19.66 -2.26 -25.31
N THR A 49 19.19 -3.48 -25.55
CA THR A 49 20.05 -4.67 -25.63
C THR A 49 21.04 -4.53 -26.80
N ALA A 50 20.61 -4.03 -27.95
CA ALA A 50 21.50 -3.75 -29.08
C ALA A 50 22.55 -2.67 -28.76
N LEU A 51 22.18 -1.60 -28.07
CA LEU A 51 23.11 -0.56 -27.62
C LEU A 51 24.17 -1.10 -26.66
N LEU A 52 23.76 -1.94 -25.70
CA LEU A 52 24.66 -2.58 -24.74
C LEU A 52 25.65 -3.53 -25.42
N LEU A 53 25.17 -4.36 -26.36
CA LEU A 53 26.01 -5.25 -27.17
C LEU A 53 27.00 -4.46 -28.05
N LEU A 54 26.59 -3.30 -28.59
CA LEU A 54 27.48 -2.44 -29.37
C LEU A 54 28.55 -1.77 -28.49
N SER A 55 28.21 -1.34 -27.28
CA SER A 55 29.21 -0.85 -26.31
C SER A 55 30.19 -1.95 -25.87
N MET A 56 29.73 -3.20 -25.72
CA MET A 56 30.63 -4.34 -25.51
C MET A 56 31.58 -4.53 -26.70
N LEU A 57 31.10 -4.37 -27.94
CA LEU A 57 31.94 -4.46 -29.14
C LEU A 57 33.04 -3.38 -29.15
N VAL A 58 32.72 -2.14 -28.74
CA VAL A 58 33.71 -1.05 -28.61
C VAL A 58 34.77 -1.37 -27.56
N ILE A 59 34.35 -1.91 -26.41
CA ILE A 59 35.28 -2.30 -25.33
C ILE A 59 36.20 -3.45 -25.79
N CYS A 60 35.65 -4.44 -26.53
CA CYS A 60 36.43 -5.52 -27.12
C CYS A 60 37.42 -5.03 -28.19
N LEU A 61 37.04 -4.03 -29.00
CA LEU A 61 37.93 -3.43 -30.00
C LEU A 61 39.06 -2.60 -29.38
N LEU A 62 38.92 -2.13 -28.14
CA LEU A 62 39.92 -1.30 -27.44
C LEU A 62 40.95 -2.10 -26.61
N GLN A 63 40.89 -3.44 -26.66
CA GLN A 63 41.90 -4.33 -26.04
C GLN A 63 43.32 -4.05 -26.59
N PRO A 64 44.37 -4.17 -25.75
CA PRO A 64 45.73 -3.79 -26.12
C PRO A 64 46.26 -4.65 -27.29
N GLY A 65 46.80 -3.95 -28.29
CA GLY A 65 47.45 -4.51 -29.47
C GLY A 65 48.49 -3.52 -30.00
N SER A 66 49.24 -3.89 -31.04
CA SER A 66 50.35 -3.07 -31.53
C SER A 66 49.94 -1.62 -31.90
N LEU A 67 50.84 -0.66 -31.68
CA LEU A 67 50.62 0.80 -31.77
C LEU A 67 49.94 1.29 -33.07
N ARG A 68 50.14 0.63 -34.21
CA ARG A 68 49.49 0.99 -35.50
C ARG A 68 48.03 0.56 -35.56
N VAL A 69 47.69 -0.56 -34.93
CA VAL A 69 46.33 -1.11 -34.87
C VAL A 69 45.49 -0.33 -33.86
N HIS A 70 46.12 0.26 -32.84
CA HIS A 70 45.45 1.06 -31.82
C HIS A 70 44.82 2.34 -32.40
N ARG A 71 45.54 3.13 -33.21
CA ARG A 71 45.02 4.40 -33.78
C ARG A 71 43.79 4.21 -34.67
N LEU A 72 43.77 3.17 -35.51
CA LEU A 72 42.63 2.86 -36.36
C LEU A 72 41.42 2.40 -35.53
N ARG A 73 41.65 1.64 -34.47
CA ARG A 73 40.60 1.19 -33.53
C ARG A 73 40.04 2.33 -32.69
N THR A 74 40.86 3.29 -32.26
CA THR A 74 40.38 4.48 -31.53
C THR A 74 39.54 5.39 -32.44
N LEU A 75 39.91 5.54 -33.72
CA LEU A 75 39.12 6.28 -34.70
C LEU A 75 37.76 5.61 -34.99
N LEU A 76 37.75 4.28 -35.14
CA LEU A 76 36.51 3.52 -35.34
C LEU A 76 35.60 3.54 -34.10
N ALA A 77 36.18 3.43 -32.90
CA ALA A 77 35.44 3.54 -31.64
C ALA A 77 34.85 4.95 -31.46
N GLY A 78 35.62 6.00 -31.74
CA GLY A 78 35.15 7.39 -31.67
C GLY A 78 34.02 7.67 -32.68
N GLY A 79 34.15 7.17 -33.91
CA GLY A 79 33.11 7.28 -34.93
C GLY A 79 31.80 6.58 -34.54
N LEU A 80 31.90 5.40 -33.91
CA LEU A 80 30.73 4.66 -33.44
C LEU A 80 30.03 5.37 -32.28
N VAL A 81 30.77 5.90 -31.30
CA VAL A 81 30.21 6.69 -30.19
C VAL A 81 29.51 7.96 -30.69
N ALA A 82 30.09 8.64 -31.68
CA ALA A 82 29.47 9.81 -32.30
C ALA A 82 28.17 9.46 -33.05
N ALA A 83 28.15 8.35 -33.80
CA ALA A 83 26.94 7.89 -34.49
C ALA A 83 25.82 7.50 -33.50
N LEU A 84 26.19 6.87 -32.38
CA LEU A 84 25.25 6.54 -31.30
C LEU A 84 24.71 7.77 -30.58
N ALA A 85 25.52 8.80 -30.37
CA ALA A 85 25.08 10.07 -29.79
C ALA A 85 24.06 10.78 -30.69
N VAL A 86 24.30 10.79 -32.00
CA VAL A 86 23.38 11.37 -32.99
C VAL A 86 22.06 10.60 -33.05
N ALA A 87 22.11 9.26 -32.99
CA ALA A 87 20.90 8.43 -32.91
C ALA A 87 20.12 8.68 -31.60
N ALA A 88 20.79 8.74 -30.45
CA ALA A 88 20.15 8.99 -29.15
C ALA A 88 19.47 10.37 -29.09
N LEU A 89 20.07 11.40 -29.68
CA LEU A 89 19.49 12.74 -29.79
C LEU A 89 18.23 12.77 -30.69
N ARG A 90 18.21 12.01 -31.78
CA ARG A 90 17.08 11.98 -32.73
C ARG A 90 15.84 11.28 -32.17
N PHE A 91 16.01 10.39 -31.19
CA PHE A 91 14.92 9.58 -30.62
C PHE A 91 14.58 9.94 -29.16
N GLY A 92 15.12 11.04 -28.62
CA GLY A 92 14.75 11.55 -27.28
C GLY A 92 15.38 10.79 -26.09
N PHE A 93 16.31 9.88 -26.32
CA PHE A 93 16.93 9.02 -25.30
C PHE A 93 18.24 9.60 -24.74
N VAL A 94 18.25 10.89 -24.41
CA VAL A 94 19.46 11.60 -23.95
C VAL A 94 19.95 11.08 -22.59
N TYR A 95 19.02 10.69 -21.71
CA TYR A 95 19.34 10.26 -20.34
C TYR A 95 19.99 8.86 -20.26
N PRO A 96 19.48 7.80 -20.92
CA PRO A 96 20.14 6.49 -20.92
C PRO A 96 21.52 6.52 -21.60
N PHE A 97 21.65 7.29 -22.67
CA PHE A 97 22.92 7.44 -23.39
C PHE A 97 23.99 8.11 -22.51
N ALA A 98 23.63 9.17 -21.78
CA ALA A 98 24.54 9.83 -20.86
C ALA A 98 25.03 8.89 -19.76
N VAL A 99 24.15 8.06 -19.18
CA VAL A 99 24.51 7.08 -18.14
C VAL A 99 25.43 5.99 -18.68
N VAL A 100 25.17 5.48 -19.89
CA VAL A 100 26.04 4.48 -20.53
C VAL A 100 27.42 5.06 -20.84
N VAL A 101 27.48 6.29 -21.35
CA VAL A 101 28.76 6.99 -21.59
C VAL A 101 29.49 7.25 -20.26
N LEU A 102 28.79 7.69 -19.21
CA LEU A 102 29.37 7.92 -17.89
C LEU A 102 29.93 6.63 -17.28
N GLY A 103 29.15 5.55 -17.33
CA GLY A 103 29.54 4.23 -16.84
C GLY A 103 30.71 3.64 -17.61
N THR A 104 30.73 3.81 -18.94
CA THR A 104 31.84 3.35 -19.79
C THR A 104 33.12 4.15 -19.52
N THR A 105 33.01 5.46 -19.32
CA THR A 105 34.16 6.33 -19.02
C THR A 105 34.74 6.08 -17.62
N LEU A 106 33.87 5.88 -16.63
CA LEU A 106 34.27 5.51 -15.27
C LEU A 106 34.91 4.11 -15.22
N SER A 107 34.35 3.17 -15.98
CA SER A 107 34.90 1.81 -16.11
C SER A 107 36.25 1.81 -16.82
N TYR A 108 36.43 2.66 -17.83
CA TYR A 108 37.72 2.82 -18.51
C TYR A 108 38.81 3.36 -17.57
N GLY A 109 38.46 4.33 -16.72
CA GLY A 109 39.39 4.89 -15.72
C GLY A 109 39.80 3.89 -14.62
N THR A 110 38.89 3.02 -14.19
CA THR A 110 39.19 1.97 -13.20
C THR A 110 39.95 0.79 -13.81
N ILE A 111 39.62 0.37 -15.04
CA ILE A 111 40.30 -0.71 -15.75
C ILE A 111 41.76 -0.34 -16.03
N ILE A 112 42.05 0.88 -16.50
CA ILE A 112 43.43 1.33 -16.71
C ILE A 112 44.22 1.30 -15.41
N ARG A 113 43.63 1.71 -14.28
CA ARG A 113 44.34 1.71 -12.99
C ARG A 113 44.69 0.31 -12.48
N TRP A 114 43.93 -0.71 -12.87
CA TRP A 114 44.07 -2.09 -12.40
C TRP A 114 44.90 -3.00 -13.33
N SER A 115 45.03 -2.64 -14.61
CA SER A 115 45.71 -3.46 -15.63
C SER A 115 47.13 -3.00 -15.98
N LEU A 116 47.61 -1.90 -15.39
CA LEU A 116 49.00 -1.45 -15.54
C LEU A 116 49.88 -2.16 -14.49
N PRO A 117 50.97 -2.87 -14.87
CA PRO A 117 51.96 -3.39 -13.93
C PRO A 117 52.49 -2.31 -12.99
N ALA A 118 52.81 -2.71 -11.75
CA ALA A 118 53.25 -1.83 -10.66
C ALA A 118 54.51 -0.98 -10.94
N THR A 119 55.17 -1.19 -12.07
CA THR A 119 56.36 -0.46 -12.54
C THR A 119 56.04 0.75 -13.44
N TRP A 120 54.78 0.98 -13.78
CA TRP A 120 54.37 2.13 -14.60
C TRP A 120 54.46 3.45 -13.79
N PRO A 121 54.98 4.57 -14.34
CA PRO A 121 55.20 5.78 -13.55
C PRO A 121 53.88 6.38 -13.03
N GLN A 122 53.80 6.67 -11.72
CA GLN A 122 52.65 7.26 -11.01
C GLN A 122 52.02 8.50 -11.69
N ARG A 123 52.75 9.17 -12.59
CA ARG A 123 52.35 10.39 -13.30
C ARG A 123 51.10 10.24 -14.19
N GLU A 124 50.80 9.06 -14.74
CA GLU A 124 49.64 8.89 -15.65
C GLU A 124 48.30 8.77 -14.91
N THR A 125 48.31 8.29 -13.66
CA THR A 125 47.08 8.20 -12.83
C THR A 125 46.57 9.56 -12.33
N ALA A 126 47.44 10.56 -12.24
CA ALA A 126 47.06 11.94 -11.88
C ALA A 126 46.27 12.64 -12.99
N VAL A 127 46.60 12.34 -14.25
CA VAL A 127 45.96 12.92 -15.46
C VAL A 127 44.48 12.52 -15.56
N ALA A 128 44.17 11.26 -15.29
CA ALA A 128 42.80 10.75 -15.28
C ALA A 128 41.95 11.38 -14.17
N GLY A 129 42.53 11.63 -12.99
CA GLY A 129 41.85 12.31 -11.88
C GLY A 129 41.59 13.79 -12.12
N LEU A 130 42.55 14.48 -12.76
CA LEU A 130 42.46 15.91 -13.12
C LEU A 130 41.38 16.19 -14.19
N ALA A 131 41.17 15.28 -15.13
CA ALA A 131 40.16 15.42 -16.18
C ALA A 131 38.74 15.10 -15.70
N LEU A 132 38.60 14.21 -14.71
CA LEU A 132 37.31 13.68 -14.25
C LEU A 132 36.42 14.77 -13.62
N GLY A 133 37.02 15.65 -12.81
CA GLY A 133 36.30 16.72 -12.11
C GLY A 133 35.66 17.75 -13.04
N PRO A 134 36.41 18.36 -13.97
CA PRO A 134 35.88 19.27 -14.98
C PRO A 134 34.85 18.63 -15.92
N LEU A 135 35.07 17.35 -16.30
CA LEU A 135 34.09 16.59 -17.10
C LEU A 135 32.78 16.39 -16.34
N LEU A 136 32.83 15.94 -15.08
CA LEU A 136 31.65 15.81 -14.21
C LEU A 136 30.95 17.15 -13.98
N ALA A 137 31.70 18.23 -13.73
CA ALA A 137 31.15 19.57 -13.56
C ALA A 137 30.48 20.09 -14.84
N SER A 138 31.09 19.86 -16.01
CA SER A 138 30.52 20.23 -17.31
C SER A 138 29.23 19.46 -17.63
N MET A 139 29.15 18.19 -17.23
CA MET A 139 27.96 17.36 -17.37
C MET A 139 26.85 17.76 -16.39
N LEU A 140 27.19 18.10 -15.14
CA LEU A 140 26.25 18.57 -14.12
C LEU A 140 25.68 19.96 -14.45
N LEU A 141 26.50 20.87 -14.98
CA LEU A 141 26.04 22.18 -15.43
C LEU A 141 25.17 22.07 -16.67
N TRP A 142 25.49 21.16 -17.60
CA TRP A 142 24.64 20.87 -18.76
C TRP A 142 23.30 20.24 -18.36
N TYR A 143 23.29 19.37 -17.34
CA TYR A 143 22.07 18.80 -16.75
C TYR A 143 21.13 19.87 -16.16
N ARG A 144 21.68 20.93 -15.56
CA ARG A 144 20.87 22.02 -14.96
C ARG A 144 20.50 23.14 -15.94
N ALA A 145 21.30 23.39 -16.96
CA ALA A 145 21.02 24.40 -17.99
C ALA A 145 21.60 23.94 -19.34
N PRO A 146 20.76 23.46 -20.29
CA PRO A 146 21.21 22.75 -21.48
C PRO A 146 21.72 23.71 -22.56
N SER A 147 22.82 24.42 -22.30
CA SER A 147 23.50 25.24 -23.31
C SER A 147 24.68 24.49 -23.90
N LEU A 148 24.55 24.12 -25.17
CA LEU A 148 25.57 23.41 -25.94
C LEU A 148 26.91 24.16 -25.96
N LEU A 149 26.86 25.50 -26.00
CA LEU A 149 28.04 26.37 -25.99
C LEU A 149 28.85 26.23 -24.70
N THR A 150 28.20 26.18 -23.53
CA THR A 150 28.88 26.04 -22.24
C THR A 150 29.55 24.68 -22.09
N PHE A 151 28.88 23.62 -22.56
CA PHE A 151 29.45 22.27 -22.59
C PHE A 151 30.70 22.19 -23.48
N LEU A 152 30.64 22.76 -24.69
CA LEU A 152 31.77 22.80 -25.62
C LEU A 152 32.94 23.64 -25.09
N LEU A 153 32.66 24.79 -24.46
CA LEU A 153 33.70 25.63 -23.84
C LEU A 153 34.41 24.93 -22.67
N LEU A 154 33.68 24.23 -21.80
CA LEU A 154 34.27 23.50 -20.68
C LEU A 154 35.02 22.24 -21.11
N SER A 155 34.55 21.57 -22.16
CA SER A 155 35.25 20.44 -22.77
C SER A 155 36.53 20.89 -23.47
N ALA A 156 36.50 22.03 -24.16
CA ALA A 156 37.69 22.64 -24.75
C ALA A 156 38.69 23.11 -23.68
N LEU A 157 38.21 23.68 -22.56
CA LEU A 157 39.05 24.02 -21.41
C LEU A 157 39.73 22.78 -20.82
N THR A 158 38.97 21.68 -20.66
CA THR A 158 39.48 20.41 -20.12
C THR A 158 40.55 19.82 -21.05
N ALA A 159 40.31 19.83 -22.37
CA ALA A 159 41.29 19.41 -23.36
C ALA A 159 42.55 20.30 -23.36
N GLY A 160 42.39 21.62 -23.24
CA GLY A 160 43.50 22.57 -23.16
C GLY A 160 44.35 22.38 -21.89
N LEU A 161 43.71 22.09 -20.75
CA LEU A 161 44.42 21.78 -19.49
C LEU A 161 45.19 20.45 -19.60
N LEU A 162 44.60 19.43 -20.22
CA LEU A 162 45.26 18.15 -20.49
C LEU A 162 46.48 18.32 -21.41
N GLU A 163 46.36 19.14 -22.45
CA GLU A 163 47.46 19.39 -23.38
C GLU A 163 48.56 20.28 -22.78
N MET A 164 48.21 21.28 -21.99
CA MET A 164 49.17 22.08 -21.23
C MET A 164 49.93 21.23 -20.22
N TYR A 165 49.25 20.29 -19.55
CA TYR A 165 49.89 19.32 -18.65
C TYR A 165 50.81 18.34 -19.40
N ALA A 166 50.40 17.86 -20.57
CA ALA A 166 51.24 17.01 -21.42
C ALA A 166 52.52 17.72 -21.88
N ARG A 167 52.50 19.04 -22.06
CA ARG A 167 53.66 19.83 -22.53
C ARG A 167 54.54 20.38 -21.39
N ALA A 168 54.00 20.64 -20.21
CA ALA A 168 54.71 21.27 -19.09
C ALA A 168 55.36 20.25 -18.11
N HIS A 169 56.33 19.47 -18.59
CA HIS A 169 56.96 18.36 -17.83
C HIS A 169 57.70 18.76 -16.53
N ARG A 170 58.08 20.03 -16.34
CA ARG A 170 58.85 20.48 -15.16
C ARG A 170 57.99 21.05 -14.02
N THR A 171 56.77 21.53 -14.28
CA THR A 171 55.91 22.18 -13.27
C THR A 171 54.75 21.32 -12.77
N ALA A 172 54.51 20.14 -13.37
CA ALA A 172 53.45 19.21 -13.01
C ALA A 172 53.39 18.85 -11.51
N HIS A 173 54.54 18.73 -10.84
CA HIS A 173 54.61 18.39 -9.42
C HIS A 173 54.02 19.47 -8.48
N LEU A 174 54.04 20.76 -8.87
CA LEU A 174 53.41 21.84 -8.12
C LEU A 174 51.89 21.83 -8.27
N ILE A 175 51.40 21.42 -9.44
CA ILE A 175 49.97 21.27 -9.73
C ILE A 175 49.40 20.08 -8.95
N ASP A 176 50.07 18.92 -9.00
CA ASP A 176 49.66 17.73 -8.25
C ASP A 176 49.58 17.98 -6.75
N SER A 177 50.57 18.68 -6.19
CA SER A 177 50.60 18.99 -4.76
C SER A 177 49.58 20.06 -4.34
N GLY A 178 49.17 20.94 -5.26
CA GLY A 178 48.04 21.86 -5.06
C GLY A 178 46.68 21.13 -5.11
N VAL A 179 46.48 20.26 -6.09
CA VAL A 179 45.24 19.48 -6.27
C VAL A 179 45.04 18.51 -5.11
N ALA A 180 46.09 17.83 -4.66
CA ALA A 180 46.02 16.94 -3.49
C ALA A 180 45.74 17.70 -2.19
N ARG A 181 46.09 18.97 -2.08
CA ARG A 181 45.72 19.83 -0.94
C ARG A 181 44.25 20.26 -1.03
N ALA A 182 43.79 20.66 -2.20
CA ALA A 182 42.38 21.02 -2.43
C ALA A 182 41.44 19.82 -2.19
N ALA A 183 41.76 18.64 -2.73
CA ALA A 183 40.99 17.42 -2.54
C ALA A 183 40.88 17.00 -1.07
N ARG A 184 41.97 17.16 -0.29
CA ARG A 184 41.95 16.92 1.16
C ARG A 184 41.07 17.93 1.89
N GLY A 185 41.13 19.21 1.54
CA GLY A 185 40.25 20.23 2.12
C GLY A 185 38.76 19.96 1.86
N VAL A 186 38.42 19.59 0.62
CA VAL A 186 37.04 19.22 0.25
C VAL A 186 36.59 17.96 0.99
N GLY A 187 37.43 16.92 1.03
CA GLY A 187 37.14 15.69 1.76
C GLY A 187 36.87 15.95 3.25
N GLN A 188 37.71 16.75 3.90
CA GLN A 188 37.53 17.15 5.30
C GLN A 188 36.23 17.95 5.51
N GLY A 189 35.88 18.85 4.59
CA GLY A 189 34.63 19.59 4.63
C GLY A 189 33.40 18.67 4.54
N VAL A 190 33.41 17.73 3.59
CA VAL A 190 32.30 16.76 3.41
C VAL A 190 32.17 15.86 4.63
N THR A 191 33.28 15.34 5.17
CA THR A 191 33.27 14.53 6.39
C THR A 191 32.73 15.33 7.59
N ALA A 192 33.12 16.60 7.74
CA ALA A 192 32.64 17.45 8.82
C ALA A 192 31.12 17.71 8.71
N VAL A 193 30.61 17.96 7.51
CA VAL A 193 29.17 18.16 7.28
C VAL A 193 28.37 16.89 7.59
N LEU A 194 28.83 15.72 7.11
CA LEU A 194 28.18 14.44 7.38
C LEU A 194 28.21 14.07 8.87
N ALA A 195 29.35 14.24 9.53
CA ALA A 195 29.47 13.98 10.96
C ALA A 195 28.56 14.91 11.78
N THR A 196 28.47 16.19 11.37
CA THR A 196 27.57 17.16 12.01
C THR A 196 26.10 16.79 11.80
N ALA A 197 25.72 16.35 10.59
CA ALA A 197 24.37 15.88 10.31
C ALA A 197 24.01 14.64 11.13
N ILE A 198 24.90 13.64 11.23
CA ILE A 198 24.67 12.45 12.07
C ILE A 198 24.51 12.84 13.54
N MET A 199 25.33 13.76 14.05
CA MET A 199 25.21 14.24 15.42
C MET A 199 23.88 14.95 15.67
N LEU A 200 23.47 15.85 14.78
CA LEU A 200 22.26 16.67 14.94
C LEU A 200 20.96 15.91 14.73
N PHE A 201 20.93 15.00 13.74
CA PHE A 201 19.69 14.33 13.34
C PHE A 201 19.54 12.92 13.91
N LEU A 202 20.63 12.26 14.31
CA LEU A 202 20.57 10.91 14.85
C LEU A 202 20.90 10.90 16.35
N ILE A 203 22.09 11.35 16.72
CA ILE A 203 22.62 11.11 18.08
C ILE A 203 21.95 12.02 19.11
N ILE A 204 21.81 13.31 18.84
CA ILE A 204 21.19 14.26 19.78
C ILE A 204 19.70 13.93 20.01
N PRO A 205 18.87 13.65 18.98
CA PRO A 205 17.49 13.26 19.18
C PRO A 205 17.33 11.95 19.94
N LEU A 206 18.12 10.92 19.63
CA LEU A 206 18.09 9.65 20.37
C LEU A 206 18.41 9.85 21.86
N ASN A 207 19.41 10.68 22.16
CA ASN A 207 19.80 11.00 23.54
C ASN A 207 18.73 11.86 24.27
N TRP A 208 17.91 12.60 23.52
CA TRP A 208 16.81 13.36 24.09
C TRP A 208 15.60 12.47 24.38
N ILE A 209 15.24 11.60 23.44
CA ILE A 209 14.18 10.60 23.58
C ILE A 209 14.51 9.65 24.75
N SER A 210 15.75 9.15 24.83
CA SER A 210 16.17 8.27 25.93
C SER A 210 15.99 8.91 27.30
N ARG A 211 16.29 10.22 27.43
CA ARG A 211 16.13 10.96 28.69
C ARG A 211 14.68 11.33 29.02
N LEU A 212 13.86 11.56 28.01
CA LEU A 212 12.43 11.90 28.19
C LEU A 212 11.62 10.70 28.65
N PHE A 213 11.92 9.52 28.10
CA PHE A 213 11.15 8.30 28.34
C PHE A 213 11.85 7.32 29.28
N GLY A 214 12.98 7.71 29.88
CA GLY A 214 13.77 6.85 30.78
C GLY A 214 14.31 5.59 30.10
N TYR A 215 14.39 5.60 28.76
CA TYR A 215 14.73 4.45 27.95
C TYR A 215 16.22 4.49 27.60
N SER A 216 17.06 3.69 28.25
CA SER A 216 18.42 3.46 27.79
C SER A 216 18.38 2.36 26.73
N PRO A 217 18.76 2.63 25.46
CA PRO A 217 18.86 1.59 24.43
C PRO A 217 19.93 0.53 24.73
N LEU A 218 20.67 0.70 25.84
CA LEU A 218 21.66 -0.23 26.36
C LEU A 218 21.29 -0.79 27.75
N ASP A 219 20.18 -0.37 28.37
CA ASP A 219 19.67 -1.07 29.56
C ASP A 219 18.97 -2.35 29.07
N GLY A 220 19.44 -3.50 29.54
CA GLY A 220 18.93 -4.83 29.20
C GLY A 220 17.52 -5.15 29.75
N GLY A 221 16.57 -4.20 29.67
CA GLY A 221 15.18 -4.32 30.15
C GLY A 221 14.30 -5.31 29.39
N TRP A 222 14.87 -6.17 28.54
CA TRP A 222 14.18 -7.24 27.79
C TRP A 222 14.39 -8.63 28.40
N ALA A 223 14.76 -8.72 29.68
CA ALA A 223 14.70 -9.98 30.42
C ALA A 223 13.26 -10.24 30.93
N THR A 224 12.42 -10.81 30.07
CA THR A 224 11.24 -11.57 30.52
C THR A 224 11.73 -12.81 31.28
N ARG A 225 10.94 -13.33 32.24
CA ARG A 225 11.29 -14.47 33.14
C ARG A 225 11.67 -15.79 32.44
N SER A 226 11.78 -15.83 31.12
CA SER A 226 12.19 -16.99 30.31
C SER A 226 13.36 -16.69 29.36
N SER A 227 14.05 -15.55 29.51
CA SER A 227 15.27 -15.28 28.74
C SER A 227 16.47 -16.01 29.36
N ALA A 228 17.07 -16.94 28.62
CA ALA A 228 18.26 -17.69 29.03
C ALA A 228 19.59 -16.94 28.80
N TRP A 229 19.54 -15.63 28.55
CA TRP A 229 20.73 -14.81 28.40
C TRP A 229 21.20 -14.31 29.77
N VAL A 230 22.33 -14.86 30.23
CA VAL A 230 23.03 -14.41 31.43
C VAL A 230 23.89 -13.19 31.08
N ASP A 231 23.63 -12.07 31.74
CA ASP A 231 24.50 -10.90 31.69
C ASP A 231 25.76 -11.16 32.54
N LEU A 232 26.91 -11.26 31.89
CA LEU A 232 28.20 -11.55 32.52
C LEU A 232 28.81 -10.36 33.29
N GLN A 233 28.12 -9.21 33.37
CA GLN A 233 28.71 -8.01 33.99
C GLN A 233 28.38 -7.78 35.48
N THR A 234 27.53 -8.59 36.11
CA THR A 234 27.23 -8.41 37.55
C THR A 234 28.05 -9.28 38.52
N GLU A 235 29.05 -10.03 38.07
CA GLU A 235 29.82 -10.91 38.97
C GLU A 235 31.02 -10.25 39.68
N ASN A 236 31.30 -8.96 39.47
CA ASN A 236 32.54 -8.37 39.98
C ASN A 236 32.42 -7.42 41.19
N THR A 237 31.36 -7.54 41.99
CA THR A 237 31.31 -6.89 43.32
C THR A 237 30.77 -7.82 44.40
N GLY A 238 31.66 -8.65 44.96
CA GLY A 238 31.73 -8.87 46.41
C GLY A 238 30.80 -9.90 47.05
N ARG A 239 31.39 -11.04 47.42
CA ARG A 239 30.99 -12.01 48.47
C ARG A 239 29.66 -12.75 48.28
N SER A 240 29.76 -13.89 47.60
CA SER A 240 28.86 -15.03 47.78
C SER A 240 29.12 -15.71 49.13
N THR A 241 28.17 -15.61 50.06
CA THR A 241 27.96 -16.61 51.11
C THR A 241 26.53 -17.14 51.01
N ARG A 242 26.43 -18.43 50.67
CA ARG A 242 25.36 -19.41 50.97
C ARG A 242 23.92 -19.14 50.50
N GLY A 243 23.43 -20.08 49.69
CA GLY A 243 22.23 -20.88 50.02
C GLY A 243 20.89 -20.41 49.39
N PRO A 244 20.09 -21.32 48.80
CA PRO A 244 18.80 -20.98 48.22
C PRO A 244 17.68 -21.16 49.25
N GLU A 245 16.96 -20.10 49.59
CA GLU A 245 15.70 -20.23 50.34
C GLU A 245 14.61 -19.31 49.78
N HIS A 246 13.40 -19.81 49.98
CA HIS A 246 12.12 -19.39 49.44
C HIS A 246 11.69 -17.96 49.80
N ALA A 247 10.76 -17.47 48.96
CA ALA A 247 9.62 -16.61 49.27
C ALA A 247 9.61 -15.92 50.64
N GLN A 248 9.57 -14.58 50.65
CA GLN A 248 8.48 -13.78 51.24
C GLN A 248 8.78 -12.28 51.22
N SER A 249 7.68 -11.52 51.30
CA SER A 249 7.53 -10.13 51.70
C SER A 249 7.55 -9.05 50.62
N MET A 250 6.33 -8.59 50.32
CA MET A 250 6.06 -7.19 50.04
C MET A 250 6.71 -6.32 51.11
N ALA A 251 7.44 -5.29 50.70
CA ALA A 251 7.64 -4.09 51.51
C ALA A 251 7.69 -2.88 50.58
N MET A 252 6.68 -2.02 50.71
CA MET A 252 6.65 -0.67 50.16
C MET A 252 7.95 0.06 50.50
N ARG A 253 8.54 0.74 49.51
CA ARG A 253 9.65 1.68 49.74
C ARG A 253 9.21 3.07 49.28
N GLU A 254 9.13 3.99 50.23
CA GLU A 254 8.77 5.40 50.02
C GLU A 254 9.73 6.13 49.07
N PRO A 255 9.25 7.14 48.32
CA PRO A 255 10.09 7.95 47.44
C PRO A 255 10.86 9.01 48.24
N ARG A 256 12.18 9.08 48.04
CA ARG A 256 13.04 10.17 48.55
C ARG A 256 13.04 11.37 47.60
N PRO A 257 13.16 12.62 48.11
CA PRO A 257 12.97 13.83 47.32
C PRO A 257 14.17 14.12 46.41
N THR A 258 13.90 14.49 45.16
CA THR A 258 14.92 14.89 44.18
C THR A 258 15.36 16.34 44.43
N LYS A 259 16.67 16.55 44.54
CA LYS A 259 17.28 17.87 44.65
C LYS A 259 17.23 18.61 43.32
N ASN A 260 16.74 19.84 43.37
CA ASN A 260 16.78 20.84 42.30
C ASN A 260 18.18 21.00 41.69
N VAL A 261 18.33 20.74 40.40
CA VAL A 261 19.50 21.15 39.62
C VAL A 261 19.09 22.20 38.59
N ARG A 262 19.61 23.41 38.77
CA ARG A 262 19.45 24.61 37.94
C ARG A 262 19.69 24.33 36.44
N ARG A 263 18.62 24.34 35.63
CA ARG A 263 18.70 24.49 34.16
C ARG A 263 18.65 25.97 33.78
N ARG A 264 19.79 26.66 33.67
CA ARG A 264 19.82 28.01 33.05
C ARG A 264 20.99 28.31 32.09
N GLY A 265 21.85 27.34 31.77
CA GLY A 265 22.98 27.56 30.85
C GLY A 265 22.71 27.26 29.37
N HIS A 266 21.94 26.20 29.05
CA HIS A 266 21.94 25.62 27.70
C HIS A 266 20.89 26.21 26.74
N LEU A 267 19.91 26.98 27.23
CA LEU A 267 18.85 27.53 26.39
C LEU A 267 19.30 28.71 25.50
N ARG A 268 20.40 29.39 25.88
CA ARG A 268 20.89 30.59 25.16
C ARG A 268 21.61 30.29 23.85
N LEU A 269 22.06 29.04 23.65
CA LEU A 269 22.71 28.59 22.41
C LEU A 269 21.75 27.83 21.47
N LEU A 270 20.58 27.40 21.96
CA LEU A 270 19.68 26.52 21.22
C LEU A 270 18.87 27.29 20.16
N VAL A 271 18.43 28.49 20.50
CA VAL A 271 17.62 29.37 19.63
C VAL A 271 18.37 29.84 18.37
N PRO A 272 19.61 30.36 18.45
CA PRO A 272 20.33 30.77 17.23
C PRO A 272 20.70 29.57 16.34
N THR A 273 20.90 28.39 16.93
CA THR A 273 21.24 27.17 16.18
C THR A 273 20.03 26.60 15.44
N LEU A 274 18.84 26.61 16.05
CA LEU A 274 17.60 26.23 15.37
C LEU A 274 17.24 27.19 14.24
N ALA A 275 17.46 28.50 14.42
CA ALA A 275 17.20 29.50 13.39
C ALA A 275 18.14 29.32 12.18
N LEU A 276 19.42 29.00 12.41
CA LEU A 276 20.39 28.74 11.34
C LEU A 276 20.08 27.45 10.57
N VAL A 277 19.60 26.40 11.25
CA VAL A 277 19.16 25.14 10.63
C VAL A 277 17.88 25.35 9.82
N LEU A 278 16.92 26.13 10.31
CA LEU A 278 15.70 26.43 9.57
C LEU A 278 16.00 27.23 8.30
N VAL A 279 16.92 28.19 8.35
CA VAL A 279 17.38 28.95 7.18
C VAL A 279 18.14 28.05 6.20
N ALA A 280 18.95 27.10 6.68
CA ALA A 280 19.64 26.14 5.83
C ALA A 280 18.69 25.12 5.16
N VAL A 281 17.61 24.72 5.85
CA VAL A 281 16.55 23.87 5.28
C VAL A 281 15.73 24.66 4.25
N LEU A 282 15.39 25.91 4.53
CA LEU A 282 14.64 26.77 3.60
C LEU A 282 15.48 27.18 2.38
N MET A 283 16.80 27.34 2.52
CA MET A 283 17.70 27.63 1.39
C MET A 283 18.17 26.37 0.64
N GLY A 284 18.21 25.21 1.30
CA GLY A 284 18.56 23.93 0.69
C GLY A 284 17.39 23.27 -0.07
N VAL A 285 16.16 23.58 0.33
CA VAL A 285 14.93 23.20 -0.38
C VAL A 285 14.43 24.41 -1.16
N GLY A 286 15.16 24.79 -2.21
CA GLY A 286 14.54 25.55 -3.32
C GLY A 286 13.33 24.76 -3.85
N PRO A 287 12.35 25.39 -4.53
CA PRO A 287 11.05 24.79 -4.84
C PRO A 287 11.22 23.63 -5.82
N VAL A 288 11.57 22.47 -5.27
CA VAL A 288 11.27 21.18 -5.84
C VAL A 288 9.76 21.15 -5.81
N LYS A 289 9.13 21.32 -6.97
CA LYS A 289 7.80 20.79 -7.19
C LYS A 289 7.87 19.32 -6.77
N LEU A 290 7.47 19.01 -5.54
CA LEU A 290 7.25 17.62 -5.16
C LEU A 290 6.10 17.16 -6.07
N SER A 291 6.46 16.44 -7.12
CA SER A 291 5.55 15.68 -7.96
C SER A 291 4.99 14.52 -7.12
N TRP A 292 4.08 14.84 -6.22
CA TRP A 292 3.15 13.85 -5.66
C TRP A 292 2.15 13.38 -6.72
N ALA A 293 2.10 14.03 -7.90
CA ALA A 293 1.18 13.70 -8.99
C ALA A 293 1.57 12.45 -9.81
N ASP A 294 2.86 12.11 -9.91
CA ASP A 294 3.29 11.06 -10.86
C ASP A 294 3.41 9.66 -10.22
N ARG A 295 3.50 9.57 -8.88
CA ARG A 295 3.51 8.27 -8.18
C ARG A 295 2.13 7.63 -8.05
N ASP A 296 1.08 8.43 -8.16
CA ASP A 296 -0.29 7.93 -8.14
C ASP A 296 -0.64 7.25 -9.48
N GLN A 297 -0.03 7.66 -10.60
CA GLN A 297 -0.33 7.10 -11.93
C GLN A 297 0.15 5.67 -12.16
N GLU A 298 1.25 5.23 -11.54
CA GLU A 298 1.80 3.89 -11.80
C GLU A 298 1.10 2.80 -10.97
N VAL A 299 0.56 3.16 -9.80
CA VAL A 299 -0.35 2.30 -9.00
C VAL A 299 -1.78 2.33 -9.57
N ALA A 300 -2.16 3.42 -10.25
CA ALA A 300 -3.48 3.59 -10.84
C ALA A 300 -3.80 2.64 -12.01
N THR A 301 -2.83 2.08 -12.74
CA THR A 301 -3.16 1.28 -13.92
C THR A 301 -3.90 -0.05 -13.67
N GLN A 302 -3.99 -0.53 -12.42
CA GLN A 302 -4.95 -1.58 -12.00
C GLN A 302 -6.06 -1.08 -11.05
N GLN A 303 -5.97 0.17 -10.60
CA GLN A 303 -6.86 0.83 -9.63
C GLN A 303 -7.73 1.93 -10.26
N ASP A 304 -7.59 2.17 -11.57
CA ASP A 304 -8.26 3.19 -12.40
C ASP A 304 -9.69 2.81 -12.84
N ARG A 305 -10.21 1.67 -12.38
CA ARG A 305 -11.67 1.54 -12.35
C ARG A 305 -12.14 2.40 -11.20
N PRO A 306 -12.85 3.53 -11.43
CA PRO A 306 -13.49 4.22 -10.32
C PRO A 306 -14.32 3.18 -9.59
N SER A 307 -14.04 2.95 -8.30
CA SER A 307 -14.94 2.15 -7.48
C SER A 307 -16.33 2.79 -7.61
N THR A 308 -17.40 2.00 -7.58
CA THR A 308 -18.76 2.52 -7.74
C THR A 308 -19.03 3.73 -6.84
N PHE A 309 -18.44 3.75 -5.64
CA PHE A 309 -18.54 4.82 -4.65
C PHE A 309 -17.76 6.11 -5.01
N THR A 310 -16.81 6.05 -5.92
CA THR A 310 -16.03 7.20 -6.42
C THR A 310 -16.63 7.84 -7.66
N ARG A 311 -17.58 7.16 -8.34
CA ARG A 311 -18.31 7.71 -9.48
C ARG A 311 -19.17 8.91 -9.06
N PRO A 312 -19.23 10.01 -9.83
CA PRO A 312 -20.06 11.17 -9.51
C PRO A 312 -21.54 10.79 -9.40
N PHE A 313 -22.14 10.92 -8.21
CA PHE A 313 -23.55 10.60 -8.00
C PHE A 313 -24.44 11.54 -8.82
N GLU A 314 -24.07 12.80 -8.95
CA GLU A 314 -24.79 13.81 -9.74
C GLU A 314 -24.91 13.48 -11.25
N GLN A 315 -24.14 12.51 -11.74
CA GLN A 315 -24.23 12.01 -13.12
C GLN A 315 -25.03 10.71 -13.25
N ASP A 316 -25.46 10.13 -12.12
CA ASP A 316 -26.23 8.89 -12.11
C ASP A 316 -27.73 9.16 -12.31
N PRO A 317 -28.43 8.36 -13.14
CA PRO A 317 -29.87 8.48 -13.32
C PRO A 317 -30.67 8.48 -12.01
N ALA A 318 -30.26 7.71 -11.00
CA ALA A 318 -30.95 7.60 -9.72
C ALA A 318 -30.85 8.89 -8.86
N PHE A 319 -29.94 9.80 -9.21
CA PHE A 319 -29.73 11.07 -8.51
C PHE A 319 -29.93 12.30 -9.41
N LYS A 320 -30.52 12.14 -10.61
CA LYS A 320 -30.70 13.23 -11.60
C LYS A 320 -31.37 14.50 -11.03
N ASP A 321 -32.28 14.33 -10.08
CA ASP A 321 -33.07 15.40 -9.45
C ASP A 321 -32.60 15.70 -8.01
N ALA A 322 -31.42 15.21 -7.61
CA ALA A 322 -30.87 15.34 -6.27
C ALA A 322 -29.69 16.35 -6.27
N PRO A 323 -29.94 17.66 -6.08
CA PRO A 323 -28.86 18.67 -6.06
C PRO A 323 -27.86 18.47 -4.92
N TRP A 324 -28.22 17.66 -3.92
CA TRP A 324 -27.38 17.30 -2.78
C TRP A 324 -26.49 16.06 -3.03
N ALA A 325 -26.63 15.38 -4.18
CA ALA A 325 -26.00 14.07 -4.43
C ALA A 325 -24.47 14.10 -4.33
N GLN A 326 -23.84 15.17 -4.81
CA GLN A 326 -22.39 15.35 -4.73
C GLN A 326 -21.91 15.37 -3.26
N ASN A 327 -22.60 16.11 -2.39
CA ASN A 327 -22.27 16.20 -0.97
C ASN A 327 -22.55 14.89 -0.25
N LEU A 328 -23.66 14.22 -0.58
CA LEU A 328 -23.95 12.90 -0.01
C LEU A 328 -22.83 11.90 -0.33
N ARG A 329 -22.34 11.88 -1.57
CA ARG A 329 -21.23 11.00 -1.96
C ARG A 329 -19.97 11.28 -1.13
N VAL A 330 -19.62 12.55 -0.94
CA VAL A 330 -18.47 12.94 -0.10
C VAL A 330 -18.67 12.46 1.34
N ASN A 331 -19.84 12.67 1.92
CA ASN A 331 -20.18 12.23 3.27
C ASN A 331 -20.13 10.69 3.42
N LEU A 332 -20.50 9.95 2.36
CA LEU A 332 -20.41 8.48 2.32
C LEU A 332 -18.96 8.00 2.29
N LEU A 333 -18.11 8.65 1.50
CA LEU A 333 -16.68 8.34 1.47
C LEU A 333 -16.02 8.66 2.82
N ASP A 334 -16.40 9.76 3.46
CA ASP A 334 -15.93 10.10 4.81
C ASP A 334 -16.33 9.01 5.82
N ALA A 335 -17.56 8.50 5.76
CA ALA A 335 -18.00 7.40 6.61
C ALA A 335 -17.19 6.11 6.37
N TRP A 336 -16.92 5.75 5.11
CA TRP A 336 -16.14 4.55 4.78
C TRP A 336 -14.68 4.66 5.21
N ASN A 337 -14.09 5.85 5.08
CA ASN A 337 -12.71 6.10 5.51
C ASN A 337 -12.52 6.06 7.04
N ASN A 338 -13.62 6.05 7.80
CA ASN A 338 -13.61 6.00 9.25
C ASN A 338 -14.07 4.64 9.82
N LEU A 339 -14.10 3.58 9.00
CA LEU A 339 -14.29 2.21 9.50
C LEU A 339 -13.06 1.75 10.30
N GLU A 340 -13.29 0.97 11.35
CA GLU A 340 -12.22 0.31 12.11
C GLU A 340 -12.44 -1.19 12.19
N PHE A 341 -11.37 -1.96 12.22
CA PHE A 341 -11.49 -3.41 12.31
C PHE A 341 -11.86 -3.83 13.74
N ASN A 342 -12.94 -4.61 13.86
CA ASN A 342 -13.43 -5.20 15.09
C ASN A 342 -13.25 -6.73 15.05
N ALA A 343 -12.22 -7.21 15.73
CA ALA A 343 -11.89 -8.63 15.80
C ALA A 343 -12.98 -9.48 16.50
N ALA A 344 -13.77 -8.91 17.41
CA ALA A 344 -14.79 -9.66 18.14
C ALA A 344 -15.98 -10.06 17.25
N VAL A 345 -16.28 -9.24 16.25
CA VAL A 345 -17.33 -9.49 15.24
C VAL A 345 -16.73 -10.11 13.97
N GLY A 346 -15.40 -10.15 13.86
CA GLY A 346 -14.69 -10.57 12.66
C GLY A 346 -15.00 -9.66 11.47
N GLY A 347 -15.17 -8.36 11.71
CA GLY A 347 -15.72 -7.41 10.75
C GLY A 347 -15.28 -5.97 10.99
N TRP A 348 -15.87 -5.04 10.25
CA TRP A 348 -15.70 -3.60 10.52
C TRP A 348 -16.62 -3.16 11.67
N SER A 349 -16.30 -2.04 12.30
CA SER A 349 -17.22 -1.24 13.11
C SER A 349 -17.17 0.21 12.66
N LEU A 350 -18.28 0.91 12.86
CA LEU A 350 -18.41 2.31 12.49
C LEU A 350 -17.82 3.19 13.60
N LYS A 351 -16.96 4.14 13.23
CA LYS A 351 -16.59 5.25 14.13
C LYS A 351 -17.58 6.39 14.00
N ASP A 352 -17.59 7.24 15.03
CA ASP A 352 -18.34 8.48 15.02
C ASP A 352 -17.92 9.36 13.84
N VAL A 353 -18.92 9.73 13.05
CA VAL A 353 -18.80 10.63 11.90
C VAL A 353 -19.93 11.62 12.00
N SER A 354 -19.62 12.91 11.85
CA SER A 354 -20.64 13.95 11.73
C SER A 354 -20.45 14.70 10.43
N SER A 355 -21.49 14.68 9.61
CA SER A 355 -21.51 15.33 8.31
C SER A 355 -22.91 15.87 7.99
N GLN A 356 -23.07 16.49 6.82
CA GLN A 356 -24.36 17.09 6.46
C GLN A 356 -25.47 16.05 6.30
N TYR A 357 -25.16 14.88 5.74
CA TYR A 357 -26.16 13.89 5.35
C TYR A 357 -25.94 12.48 5.90
N ILE A 358 -24.74 12.20 6.42
CA ILE A 358 -24.38 10.89 6.97
C ILE A 358 -23.78 11.08 8.35
N ASN A 359 -24.53 10.74 9.37
CA ASN A 359 -24.06 10.80 10.74
C ASN A 359 -24.02 9.40 11.34
N VAL A 360 -22.90 9.09 11.99
CA VAL A 360 -22.71 7.89 12.79
C VAL A 360 -22.37 8.32 14.22
N ARG A 361 -23.02 7.73 15.21
CA ARG A 361 -22.71 7.96 16.62
C ARG A 361 -22.75 6.64 17.38
N ASN A 362 -21.76 6.37 18.23
CA ASN A 362 -21.67 5.14 19.03
C ASN A 362 -21.80 3.85 18.20
N GLY A 363 -21.31 3.87 16.96
CA GLY A 363 -21.40 2.73 16.05
C GLY A 363 -22.78 2.55 15.40
N GLU A 364 -23.65 3.56 15.45
CA GLU A 364 -24.99 3.55 14.85
C GLU A 364 -25.11 4.60 13.77
N ARG A 365 -25.68 4.22 12.62
CA ARG A 365 -26.13 5.17 11.61
C ARG A 365 -27.35 5.93 12.16
N SER A 366 -27.34 7.26 12.02
CA SER A 366 -28.44 8.11 12.47
C SER A 366 -29.74 7.77 11.72
N SER A 367 -30.84 7.66 12.48
CA SER A 367 -32.20 7.43 11.99
C SER A 367 -33.12 8.58 12.39
N THR A 368 -34.24 8.73 11.69
CA THR A 368 -35.32 9.65 12.07
C THR A 368 -35.86 9.27 13.45
N HIS A 369 -36.09 10.27 14.31
CA HIS A 369 -36.63 10.04 15.64
C HIS A 369 -38.16 9.84 15.61
N PRO A 370 -38.71 9.00 16.51
CA PRO A 370 -40.16 8.89 16.70
C PRO A 370 -40.78 10.22 17.11
N ASP A 371 -42.04 10.47 16.72
CA ASP A 371 -42.85 11.57 17.27
C ASP A 371 -43.15 11.27 18.75
N PRO A 372 -42.65 12.08 19.70
CA PRO A 372 -42.90 11.86 21.13
C PRO A 372 -44.39 11.90 21.50
N ALA A 373 -45.24 12.52 20.67
CA ALA A 373 -46.68 12.58 20.91
C ALA A 373 -47.38 11.22 20.79
N LEU A 374 -46.74 10.23 20.16
CA LEU A 374 -47.27 8.88 19.98
C LEU A 374 -46.98 7.95 21.17
N GLY A 375 -46.29 8.42 22.21
CA GLY A 375 -45.98 7.66 23.42
C GLY A 375 -44.66 6.88 23.34
N ASP A 376 -44.53 5.86 24.19
CA ASP A 376 -43.30 5.06 24.30
C ASP A 376 -43.06 4.22 23.03
N PRO A 377 -41.92 4.41 22.33
CA PRO A 377 -41.67 3.72 21.08
C PRO A 377 -41.46 2.21 21.24
N PHE A 378 -41.66 1.47 20.16
CA PHE A 378 -41.06 0.14 20.01
C PHE A 378 -39.62 0.30 19.55
N VAL A 379 -38.70 -0.26 20.30
CA VAL A 379 -37.27 -0.24 20.01
C VAL A 379 -36.96 -1.38 19.04
N ILE A 380 -36.44 -1.04 17.86
CA ILE A 380 -36.03 -1.99 16.84
C ILE A 380 -34.52 -1.89 16.64
N TRP A 381 -33.84 -3.02 16.66
CA TRP A 381 -32.44 -3.10 16.24
C TRP A 381 -32.36 -3.59 14.80
N PHE A 382 -31.71 -2.81 13.94
CA PHE A 382 -31.64 -3.04 12.51
C PHE A 382 -30.20 -3.35 12.09
N PHE A 383 -29.96 -4.50 11.47
CA PHE A 383 -28.63 -4.97 11.09
C PHE A 383 -28.54 -5.26 9.59
N GLY A 384 -27.32 -5.27 9.05
CA GLY A 384 -27.07 -5.62 7.67
C GLY A 384 -25.79 -5.05 7.09
N GLY A 385 -25.69 -5.11 5.76
CA GLY A 385 -24.59 -4.56 4.97
C GLY A 385 -24.74 -3.06 4.65
N SER A 386 -24.01 -2.62 3.62
CA SER A 386 -24.04 -1.22 3.15
C SER A 386 -25.40 -0.77 2.59
N ALA A 387 -26.22 -1.70 2.09
CA ALA A 387 -27.59 -1.42 1.68
C ALA A 387 -28.49 -1.12 2.90
N ALA A 388 -28.35 -1.87 4.00
CA ALA A 388 -29.02 -1.59 5.27
C ALA A 388 -28.52 -0.30 5.95
N PHE A 389 -27.22 0.01 5.79
CA PHE A 389 -26.63 1.28 6.25
C PHE A 389 -27.23 2.50 5.52
N GLY A 390 -27.82 2.30 4.34
CA GLY A 390 -28.36 3.37 3.51
C GLY A 390 -27.28 4.09 2.69
N ALA A 391 -26.36 3.34 2.07
CA ALA A 391 -25.44 3.94 1.10
C ALA A 391 -26.22 4.52 -0.08
N GLY A 392 -26.03 5.82 -0.34
CA GLY A 392 -26.83 6.57 -1.32
C GLY A 392 -28.11 7.20 -0.75
N GLN A 393 -28.29 7.19 0.58
CA GLN A 393 -29.44 7.79 1.26
C GLN A 393 -28.96 8.75 2.37
N ARG A 394 -29.64 9.90 2.49
CA ARG A 394 -29.46 10.81 3.62
C ARG A 394 -30.04 10.17 4.90
N ASP A 395 -29.58 10.61 6.07
CA ASP A 395 -30.01 10.04 7.37
C ASP A 395 -31.53 9.93 7.48
N GLU A 396 -32.25 10.97 7.07
CA GLU A 396 -33.71 11.02 7.14
C GLU A 396 -34.42 10.11 6.12
N HIS A 397 -33.69 9.47 5.20
CA HIS A 397 -34.26 8.71 4.09
C HIS A 397 -33.71 7.29 3.95
N THR A 398 -33.04 6.80 5.00
CA THR A 398 -32.67 5.39 5.10
C THR A 398 -33.90 4.49 5.28
N ILE A 399 -33.79 3.19 5.03
CA ILE A 399 -34.89 2.23 5.29
C ILE A 399 -35.43 2.35 6.74
N PRO A 400 -34.59 2.38 7.79
CA PRO A 400 -35.03 2.68 9.16
C PRO A 400 -35.80 3.99 9.29
N SER A 401 -35.30 5.08 8.71
CA SER A 401 -35.96 6.39 8.78
C SER A 401 -37.33 6.40 8.09
N GLU A 402 -37.44 5.77 6.92
CA GLU A 402 -38.71 5.66 6.21
C GLU A 402 -39.70 4.76 6.97
N LEU A 403 -39.23 3.67 7.61
CA LEU A 403 -40.07 2.84 8.49
C LEU A 403 -40.65 3.65 9.66
N VAL A 404 -39.84 4.51 10.30
CA VAL A 404 -40.29 5.39 11.38
C VAL A 404 -41.44 6.29 10.90
N LYS A 405 -41.26 6.98 9.77
CA LYS A 405 -42.29 7.88 9.21
C LYS A 405 -43.58 7.13 8.84
N LEU A 406 -43.44 6.00 8.14
CA LEU A 406 -44.59 5.21 7.69
C LEU A 406 -45.38 4.60 8.86
N ALA A 407 -44.70 4.22 9.94
CA ALA A 407 -45.36 3.72 11.15
C ALA A 407 -46.02 4.85 11.96
N GLN A 408 -45.42 6.04 12.01
CA GLN A 408 -46.02 7.23 12.61
C GLN A 408 -47.35 7.59 11.94
N ASP A 409 -47.42 7.51 10.61
CA ASP A 409 -48.66 7.72 9.85
C ASP A 409 -49.77 6.72 10.23
N GLN A 410 -49.40 5.57 10.84
CA GLN A 410 -50.32 4.57 11.38
C GLN A 410 -50.52 4.68 12.90
N GLY A 411 -49.99 5.75 13.53
CA GLY A 411 -50.09 5.99 14.97
C GLY A 411 -49.16 5.13 15.82
N VAL A 412 -48.10 4.55 15.25
CA VAL A 412 -47.13 3.70 15.95
C VAL A 412 -45.78 4.42 16.06
N ALA A 413 -45.30 4.61 17.29
CA ALA A 413 -43.96 5.14 17.53
C ALA A 413 -42.90 4.03 17.37
N LEU A 414 -41.93 4.23 16.47
CA LEU A 414 -40.77 3.34 16.31
C LEU A 414 -39.47 4.09 16.60
N GLU A 415 -38.60 3.50 17.41
CA GLU A 415 -37.22 3.93 17.60
C GLU A 415 -36.30 2.86 17.00
N ILE A 416 -35.62 3.19 15.89
CA ILE A 416 -34.83 2.21 15.14
C ILE A 416 -33.35 2.54 15.23
N HIS A 417 -32.60 1.67 15.92
CA HIS A 417 -31.14 1.70 16.01
C HIS A 417 -30.54 0.98 14.81
N ASN A 418 -29.91 1.72 13.91
CA ASN A 418 -29.31 1.18 12.70
C ASN A 418 -27.84 0.79 12.95
N PHE A 419 -27.62 -0.49 13.24
CA PHE A 419 -26.32 -1.11 13.46
C PHE A 419 -25.72 -1.70 12.17
N ALA A 420 -26.29 -1.40 11.00
CA ALA A 420 -25.76 -1.93 9.76
C ALA A 420 -24.33 -1.45 9.50
N VAL A 421 -23.46 -2.36 9.06
CA VAL A 421 -22.05 -2.07 8.80
C VAL A 421 -21.72 -2.46 7.34
N PRO A 422 -21.02 -1.61 6.58
CA PRO A 422 -20.63 -1.92 5.21
C PRO A 422 -19.86 -3.23 5.05
N ALA A 423 -20.03 -3.90 3.91
CA ALA A 423 -19.37 -5.17 3.57
C ALA A 423 -19.62 -6.33 4.56
N THR A 424 -20.67 -6.24 5.38
CA THR A 424 -21.05 -7.27 6.36
C THR A 424 -21.89 -8.38 5.71
N VAL A 425 -21.53 -9.64 5.96
CA VAL A 425 -22.33 -10.83 5.63
C VAL A 425 -23.19 -11.26 6.81
N ASN A 426 -24.17 -12.15 6.61
CA ASN A 426 -25.11 -12.59 7.64
C ASN A 426 -24.42 -13.06 8.94
N TRP A 427 -23.33 -13.81 8.83
CA TRP A 427 -22.57 -14.29 9.99
C TRP A 427 -22.05 -13.15 10.88
N GLN A 428 -21.56 -12.06 10.28
CA GLN A 428 -21.06 -10.91 11.03
C GLN A 428 -22.21 -10.14 11.70
N SER A 429 -23.38 -10.03 11.03
CA SER A 429 -24.60 -9.50 11.67
C SER A 429 -25.01 -10.34 12.89
N ALA A 430 -24.90 -11.67 12.80
CA ALA A 430 -25.17 -12.57 13.93
C ALA A 430 -24.22 -12.31 15.11
N MET A 431 -22.92 -12.15 14.86
CA MET A 431 -21.93 -11.89 15.91
C MET A 431 -22.15 -10.52 16.56
N LEU A 432 -22.50 -9.49 15.78
CA LEU A 432 -22.80 -8.16 16.31
C LEU A 432 -24.07 -8.18 17.18
N LEU A 433 -25.11 -8.91 16.76
CA LEU A 433 -26.32 -9.10 17.56
C LEU A 433 -26.01 -9.73 18.92
N ILE A 434 -25.19 -10.79 18.95
CA ILE A 434 -24.77 -11.43 20.21
C ILE A 434 -24.05 -10.43 21.11
N ALA A 435 -23.09 -9.68 20.57
CA ALA A 435 -22.35 -8.68 21.33
C ALA A 435 -23.28 -7.61 21.93
N LYS A 436 -24.29 -7.17 21.17
CA LYS A 436 -25.28 -6.19 21.63
C LYS A 436 -26.20 -6.77 22.71
N LEU A 437 -26.75 -7.96 22.51
CA LEU A 437 -27.61 -8.63 23.52
C LEU A 437 -26.86 -8.92 24.83
N GLN A 438 -25.55 -9.20 24.76
CA GLN A 438 -24.71 -9.41 25.94
C GLN A 438 -24.45 -8.13 26.75
N ALA A 439 -24.53 -6.95 26.12
CA ALA A 439 -24.35 -5.66 26.80
C ALA A 439 -25.51 -5.32 27.77
N GLY A 440 -26.62 -6.07 27.71
CA GLY A 440 -27.73 -6.00 28.68
C GLY A 440 -28.94 -5.20 28.21
N GLU A 441 -28.83 -4.48 27.09
CA GLU A 441 -29.98 -3.85 26.43
C GLU A 441 -30.73 -4.88 25.59
N LYS A 442 -32.06 -4.73 25.48
CA LYS A 442 -32.92 -5.60 24.67
C LYS A 442 -33.91 -4.76 23.87
N PRO A 443 -33.98 -4.92 22.54
CA PRO A 443 -35.01 -4.30 21.73
C PRO A 443 -36.33 -5.07 21.86
N ASP A 444 -37.42 -4.46 21.40
CA ASP A 444 -38.70 -5.15 21.20
C ASP A 444 -38.68 -6.05 19.96
N LEU A 445 -37.83 -5.74 18.97
CA LEU A 445 -37.71 -6.48 17.71
C LEU A 445 -36.29 -6.36 17.13
N VAL A 446 -35.79 -7.46 16.56
CA VAL A 446 -34.60 -7.45 15.69
C VAL A 446 -35.01 -7.60 14.23
N VAL A 447 -34.40 -6.77 13.37
CA VAL A 447 -34.54 -6.85 11.92
C VAL A 447 -33.16 -7.04 11.28
N ILE A 448 -33.05 -8.06 10.43
CA ILE A 448 -31.84 -8.32 9.64
C ILE A 448 -32.18 -8.08 8.16
N TYR A 449 -31.38 -7.26 7.48
CA TYR A 449 -31.50 -6.96 6.05
C TYR A 449 -30.16 -7.20 5.35
N ASP A 450 -30.02 -8.31 4.62
CA ASP A 450 -28.75 -8.77 4.06
C ASP A 450 -28.94 -9.62 2.78
N GLY A 451 -27.87 -10.30 2.34
CA GLY A 451 -27.91 -11.26 1.24
C GLY A 451 -26.92 -10.98 0.11
N ALA A 452 -26.80 -9.71 -0.32
CA ALA A 452 -25.90 -9.37 -1.42
C ALA A 452 -24.43 -9.67 -1.10
N ASN A 453 -23.97 -9.36 0.11
CA ASN A 453 -22.60 -9.64 0.52
C ASN A 453 -22.33 -11.14 0.66
N ASP A 454 -23.33 -11.92 1.06
CA ASP A 454 -23.24 -13.39 1.17
C ASP A 454 -23.03 -14.06 -0.19
N VAL A 455 -23.66 -13.53 -1.25
CA VAL A 455 -23.41 -13.93 -2.64
C VAL A 455 -22.07 -13.39 -3.14
N ALA A 456 -21.71 -12.13 -2.82
CA ALA A 456 -20.41 -11.56 -3.21
C ALA A 456 -19.23 -12.37 -2.64
N LEU A 457 -19.33 -12.81 -1.38
CA LEU A 457 -18.34 -13.64 -0.71
C LEU A 457 -18.10 -14.96 -1.46
N GLN A 458 -19.10 -15.50 -2.15
CA GLN A 458 -18.93 -16.73 -2.94
C GLN A 458 -17.89 -16.55 -4.04
N GLY A 459 -17.86 -15.40 -4.72
CA GLY A 459 -16.85 -15.11 -5.74
C GLY A 459 -15.44 -15.06 -5.16
N VAL A 460 -15.29 -14.45 -3.98
CA VAL A 460 -14.02 -14.41 -3.24
C VAL A 460 -13.55 -15.81 -2.87
N LEU A 461 -14.43 -16.63 -2.28
CA LEU A 461 -14.11 -17.99 -1.86
C LEU A 461 -13.78 -18.89 -3.06
N ALA A 462 -14.54 -18.81 -4.15
CA ALA A 462 -14.29 -19.59 -5.36
C ALA A 462 -12.93 -19.25 -6.00
N ALA A 463 -12.56 -17.95 -6.03
CA ALA A 463 -11.25 -17.51 -6.49
C ALA A 463 -10.10 -18.07 -5.63
N GLN A 464 -10.37 -18.38 -4.37
CA GLN A 464 -9.44 -19.01 -3.43
C GLN A 464 -9.53 -20.54 -3.40
N GLY A 465 -10.29 -21.20 -4.28
CA GLY A 465 -10.47 -22.66 -4.25
C GLY A 465 -11.26 -23.15 -3.02
N GLN A 466 -12.14 -22.30 -2.49
CA GLN A 466 -12.96 -22.54 -1.31
C GLN A 466 -14.47 -22.33 -1.59
N GLY A 467 -14.88 -22.32 -2.85
CA GLY A 467 -16.28 -22.09 -3.25
C GLY A 467 -17.25 -23.12 -2.68
N ALA A 468 -16.81 -24.34 -2.40
CA ALA A 468 -17.60 -25.36 -1.72
C ALA A 468 -17.65 -25.22 -0.18
N SER A 469 -16.92 -24.25 0.39
CA SER A 469 -16.85 -24.08 1.84
C SER A 469 -18.20 -23.65 2.41
N THR A 470 -18.62 -24.33 3.48
CA THR A 470 -19.81 -23.96 4.29
C THR A 470 -19.43 -23.30 5.61
N GLN A 471 -18.14 -23.00 5.80
CA GLN A 471 -17.65 -22.36 7.02
C GLN A 471 -17.94 -20.85 7.03
N PRO A 472 -18.11 -20.25 8.22
CA PRO A 472 -18.15 -18.80 8.35
C PRO A 472 -16.91 -18.13 7.74
N ALA A 473 -17.12 -17.05 7.01
CA ALA A 473 -16.08 -16.24 6.37
C ALA A 473 -16.59 -14.80 6.19
N SER A 474 -15.68 -13.87 5.91
CA SER A 474 -16.01 -12.47 5.63
C SER A 474 -15.37 -11.98 4.33
N LEU A 475 -15.90 -10.88 3.79
CA LEU A 475 -15.28 -10.19 2.65
C LEU A 475 -13.87 -9.66 3.01
N ILE A 476 -13.64 -9.32 4.28
CA ILE A 476 -12.34 -8.84 4.78
C ILE A 476 -11.28 -9.93 4.72
N ASP A 477 -11.63 -11.18 5.07
CA ASP A 477 -10.69 -12.31 5.00
C ASP A 477 -10.15 -12.48 3.57
N GLY A 478 -11.02 -12.26 2.58
CA GLY A 478 -10.67 -12.24 1.17
C GLY A 478 -9.65 -11.16 0.80
N GLU A 479 -9.91 -9.93 1.23
CA GLU A 479 -9.01 -8.78 0.99
C GLU A 479 -7.66 -8.96 1.70
N LEU A 480 -7.69 -9.43 2.95
CA LEU A 480 -6.50 -9.68 3.75
C LEU A 480 -5.63 -10.78 3.11
N ASP A 481 -6.23 -11.89 2.71
CA ASP A 481 -5.54 -12.97 2.00
C ASP A 481 -4.91 -12.46 0.70
N ALA A 482 -5.62 -11.64 -0.08
CA ALA A 482 -5.07 -11.05 -1.31
C ALA A 482 -3.83 -10.18 -1.03
N VAL A 483 -3.85 -9.36 0.03
CA VAL A 483 -2.70 -8.54 0.44
C VAL A 483 -1.53 -9.40 0.91
N LEU A 484 -1.80 -10.44 1.71
CA LEU A 484 -0.78 -11.35 2.22
C LEU A 484 -0.14 -12.18 1.10
N SER A 485 -0.93 -12.67 0.14
CA SER A 485 -0.45 -13.39 -1.04
C SER A 485 0.42 -12.51 -1.96
N LYS A 486 0.04 -11.24 -2.17
CA LYS A 486 0.86 -10.26 -2.91
C LYS A 486 2.21 -10.01 -2.22
N ARG A 487 2.24 -9.94 -0.88
CA ARG A 487 3.49 -9.78 -0.11
C ARG A 487 4.37 -11.03 -0.15
N ALA A 488 3.77 -12.22 -0.09
CA ALA A 488 4.51 -13.48 -0.13
C ALA A 488 5.20 -13.71 -1.49
N THR A 489 4.50 -13.42 -2.59
CA THR A 489 5.03 -13.51 -3.96
C THR A 489 6.14 -12.49 -4.21
N ALA A 490 5.96 -11.23 -3.77
CA ALA A 490 7.01 -10.20 -3.85
C ALA A 490 8.29 -10.56 -3.05
N LYS A 491 8.16 -11.32 -1.96
CA LYS A 491 9.30 -11.78 -1.15
C LYS A 491 10.03 -12.96 -1.79
N SER A 492 9.33 -13.83 -2.52
CA SER A 492 9.94 -14.95 -3.25
C SER A 492 10.75 -14.53 -4.48
N GLU A 493 10.47 -13.37 -5.07
CA GLU A 493 11.21 -12.85 -6.23
C GLU A 493 12.49 -12.06 -5.86
N GLY A 494 12.64 -11.68 -4.58
CA GLY A 494 13.74 -10.82 -4.11
C GLY A 494 14.80 -11.49 -3.25
N ASP A 495 14.55 -12.70 -2.73
CA ASP A 495 15.43 -13.33 -1.74
C ASP A 495 15.76 -14.78 -2.14
N SER A 496 16.74 -14.94 -3.03
CA SER A 496 17.40 -16.23 -3.27
C SER A 496 18.46 -16.49 -2.21
N SER A 497 18.08 -16.40 -0.93
CA SER A 497 18.91 -16.84 0.19
C SER A 497 18.62 -18.33 0.45
N PRO A 498 19.58 -19.25 0.26
CA PRO A 498 19.35 -20.67 0.46
C PRO A 498 19.31 -20.96 1.97
N GLY A 499 18.10 -21.14 2.53
CA GLY A 499 18.00 -21.66 3.91
C GLY A 499 16.71 -21.39 4.68
N GLN A 500 15.83 -20.49 4.23
CA GLN A 500 14.51 -20.34 4.86
C GLN A 500 13.43 -20.81 3.89
N THR A 501 13.15 -22.12 3.91
CA THR A 501 11.90 -22.65 3.38
C THR A 501 10.77 -22.12 4.26
N LEU A 502 10.22 -20.97 3.92
CA LEU A 502 8.83 -20.69 4.27
C LEU A 502 8.01 -21.86 3.70
N PRO A 503 7.04 -22.41 4.45
CA PRO A 503 6.17 -23.44 3.90
C PRO A 503 5.61 -22.89 2.57
N PRO A 504 5.61 -23.69 1.49
CA PRO A 504 5.11 -23.22 0.22
C PRO A 504 3.73 -22.65 0.46
N SER A 505 3.55 -21.36 0.12
CA SER A 505 2.22 -20.82 -0.07
C SER A 505 1.55 -21.81 -1.03
N LYS A 506 0.62 -22.62 -0.53
CA LYS A 506 -0.29 -23.33 -1.42
C LYS A 506 -1.02 -22.21 -2.13
N THR A 507 -0.54 -21.83 -3.31
CA THR A 507 -1.34 -21.08 -4.28
C THR A 507 -2.57 -21.92 -4.48
N ARG A 508 -3.64 -21.60 -3.73
CA ARG A 508 -4.90 -22.31 -3.83
C ARG A 508 -5.36 -22.09 -5.27
N THR A 509 -5.58 -23.19 -5.97
CA THR A 509 -6.08 -23.15 -7.34
C THR A 509 -7.53 -22.70 -7.32
N PRO A 510 -7.92 -21.69 -8.11
CA PRO A 510 -9.32 -21.30 -8.23
C PRO A 510 -10.20 -22.50 -8.57
N ASP A 511 -11.42 -22.53 -8.03
CA ASP A 511 -12.39 -23.57 -8.36
C ASP A 511 -12.87 -23.36 -9.79
N LYS A 512 -12.28 -24.10 -10.74
CA LYS A 512 -12.67 -24.04 -12.17
C LYS A 512 -14.00 -24.75 -12.46
N GLU A 513 -14.60 -25.44 -11.48
CA GLU A 513 -15.68 -26.42 -11.71
C GLU A 513 -16.97 -26.17 -10.93
N LEU A 514 -17.06 -25.15 -10.07
CA LEU A 514 -18.32 -24.89 -9.34
C LEU A 514 -19.36 -24.25 -10.25
N THR A 515 -20.50 -24.95 -10.44
CA THR A 515 -21.65 -24.37 -11.14
C THR A 515 -22.31 -23.28 -10.29
N PRO A 516 -23.04 -22.31 -10.89
CA PRO A 516 -23.81 -21.31 -10.15
C PRO A 516 -24.81 -21.94 -9.16
N ALA A 517 -25.45 -23.04 -9.55
CA ALA A 517 -26.35 -23.79 -8.65
C ALA A 517 -25.61 -24.36 -7.44
N ALA A 518 -24.45 -25.00 -7.62
CA ALA A 518 -23.64 -25.51 -6.51
C ALA A 518 -23.11 -24.37 -5.62
N SER A 519 -22.74 -23.25 -6.23
CA SER A 519 -22.33 -22.03 -5.52
C SER A 519 -23.47 -21.48 -4.67
N GLY A 520 -24.69 -21.44 -5.19
CA GLY A 520 -25.86 -21.00 -4.45
C GLY A 520 -26.20 -21.92 -3.27
N GLN A 521 -26.04 -23.24 -3.42
CA GLN A 521 -26.19 -24.17 -2.30
C GLN A 521 -25.14 -23.96 -1.20
N ALA A 522 -23.89 -23.65 -1.57
CA ALA A 522 -22.84 -23.33 -0.60
C ALA A 522 -23.14 -22.02 0.15
N VAL A 523 -23.58 -20.98 -0.57
CA VAL A 523 -24.04 -19.71 0.03
C VAL A 523 -25.19 -19.97 0.99
N LEU A 524 -26.24 -20.67 0.55
CA LEU A 524 -27.42 -20.98 1.36
C LEU A 524 -27.04 -21.74 2.64
N SER A 525 -26.10 -22.70 2.55
CA SER A 525 -25.61 -23.47 3.71
C SER A 525 -24.84 -22.61 4.71
N ARG A 526 -24.02 -21.64 4.23
CA ARG A 526 -23.34 -20.69 5.12
C ARG A 526 -24.34 -19.75 5.79
N TYR A 527 -25.26 -19.23 4.99
CA TYR A 527 -26.30 -18.31 5.42
C TYR A 527 -27.20 -18.97 6.48
N SER A 528 -27.63 -20.22 6.28
CA SER A 528 -28.45 -20.95 7.27
C SER A 528 -27.78 -21.09 8.63
N ASN A 529 -26.45 -21.23 8.69
CA ASN A 529 -25.71 -21.31 9.95
C ASN A 529 -25.82 -19.99 10.74
N GLY A 530 -25.73 -18.84 10.06
CA GLY A 530 -25.90 -17.53 10.71
C GLY A 530 -27.35 -17.29 11.14
N ILE A 531 -28.32 -17.68 10.33
CA ILE A 531 -29.75 -17.64 10.70
C ILE A 531 -30.04 -18.47 11.94
N GLU A 532 -29.49 -19.68 12.05
CA GLU A 532 -29.66 -20.53 13.23
C GLU A 532 -29.13 -19.86 14.49
N VAL A 533 -27.95 -19.22 14.40
CA VAL A 533 -27.36 -18.48 15.52
C VAL A 533 -28.23 -17.29 15.91
N ILE A 534 -28.64 -16.46 14.94
CA ILE A 534 -29.52 -15.31 15.18
C ILE A 534 -30.79 -15.75 15.90
N ARG A 535 -31.50 -16.75 15.38
CA ARG A 535 -32.75 -17.24 15.97
C ARG A 535 -32.56 -17.75 17.39
N LYS A 536 -31.54 -18.59 17.63
CA LYS A 536 -31.27 -19.14 18.96
C LYS A 536 -30.99 -18.05 20.00
N PHE A 537 -30.18 -17.05 19.67
CA PHE A 537 -29.88 -15.96 20.62
C PHE A 537 -31.06 -15.00 20.83
N SER A 538 -31.83 -14.74 19.78
CA SER A 538 -33.10 -13.99 19.86
C SER A 538 -34.12 -14.72 20.75
N GLU A 539 -34.31 -16.02 20.56
CA GLU A 539 -35.19 -16.87 21.39
C GLU A 539 -34.77 -16.88 22.86
N LEU A 540 -33.48 -17.10 23.15
CA LEU A 540 -32.92 -17.04 24.51
C LEU A 540 -33.14 -15.68 25.17
N SER A 541 -33.19 -14.62 24.37
CA SER A 541 -33.41 -13.26 24.85
C SER A 541 -34.88 -12.87 24.91
N SER A 542 -35.79 -13.72 24.40
CA SER A 542 -37.22 -13.46 24.20
C SER A 542 -37.51 -12.26 23.30
N VAL A 543 -36.69 -12.08 22.27
CA VAL A 543 -36.79 -10.99 21.30
C VAL A 543 -37.20 -11.58 19.95
N PRO A 544 -38.33 -11.18 19.33
CA PRO A 544 -38.70 -11.63 18.00
C PRO A 544 -37.67 -11.15 16.96
N VAL A 545 -37.54 -11.91 15.87
CA VAL A 545 -36.64 -11.56 14.76
C VAL A 545 -37.32 -11.72 13.41
N LEU A 546 -37.16 -10.72 12.54
CA LEU A 546 -37.55 -10.75 11.14
C LEU A 546 -36.31 -10.58 10.25
N ILE A 547 -36.23 -11.38 9.19
CA ILE A 547 -35.04 -11.46 8.34
C ILE A 547 -35.48 -11.29 6.89
N PHE A 548 -34.83 -10.35 6.21
CA PHE A 548 -35.17 -9.92 4.86
C PHE A 548 -33.98 -10.09 3.94
N TRP A 549 -34.18 -10.85 2.86
CA TRP A 549 -33.23 -10.93 1.77
C TRP A 549 -33.41 -9.74 0.84
N GLN A 550 -32.37 -8.92 0.70
CA GLN A 550 -32.41 -7.66 -0.01
C GLN A 550 -32.61 -7.82 -1.54
N PRO A 551 -33.12 -6.78 -2.22
CA PRO A 551 -33.14 -6.71 -3.67
C PRO A 551 -31.78 -6.42 -4.30
N ASP A 552 -31.68 -6.83 -5.56
CA ASP A 552 -30.50 -6.71 -6.42
C ASP A 552 -30.94 -6.39 -7.85
N LEU A 553 -30.28 -5.43 -8.49
CA LEU A 553 -30.56 -4.98 -9.85
C LEU A 553 -30.45 -6.12 -10.87
N ARG A 554 -29.54 -7.07 -10.65
CA ARG A 554 -29.31 -8.21 -11.55
C ARG A 554 -30.45 -9.23 -11.49
N ALA A 555 -31.23 -9.22 -10.42
CA ALA A 555 -32.39 -10.09 -10.24
C ALA A 555 -33.73 -9.41 -10.60
N LYS A 556 -33.76 -8.08 -10.77
CA LYS A 556 -34.97 -7.31 -11.11
C LYS A 556 -35.54 -7.70 -12.47
N GLN A 557 -36.86 -7.90 -12.56
CA GLN A 557 -37.55 -8.26 -13.82
C GLN A 557 -38.89 -7.51 -13.99
N PRO A 558 -39.20 -6.94 -15.18
CA PRO A 558 -38.25 -6.63 -16.24
C PRO A 558 -37.27 -5.51 -15.82
N GLN A 559 -36.09 -5.53 -16.42
CA GLN A 559 -35.15 -4.41 -16.35
C GLN A 559 -35.63 -3.28 -17.28
N SER A 560 -35.54 -2.05 -16.78
CA SER A 560 -35.83 -0.80 -17.49
C SER A 560 -34.61 -0.31 -18.27
N GLY A 561 -34.78 0.75 -19.09
CA GLY A 561 -33.65 1.38 -19.78
C GLY A 561 -32.59 1.92 -18.82
N SER A 562 -33.01 2.57 -17.73
CA SER A 562 -32.08 3.06 -16.71
C SER A 562 -31.34 1.95 -15.96
N ASP A 563 -31.96 0.78 -15.82
CA ASP A 563 -31.28 -0.38 -15.19
C ASP A 563 -30.10 -0.86 -16.06
N ALA A 564 -30.29 -0.90 -17.38
CA ALA A 564 -29.23 -1.22 -18.32
C ALA A 564 -28.11 -0.18 -18.30
N ASP A 565 -28.46 1.11 -18.22
CA ASP A 565 -27.49 2.20 -18.10
C ASP A 565 -26.67 2.09 -16.81
N THR A 566 -27.32 1.78 -15.67
CA THR A 566 -26.62 1.56 -14.38
C THR A 566 -25.67 0.37 -14.46
N LEU A 567 -26.10 -0.78 -14.99
CA LEU A 567 -25.25 -1.97 -15.16
C LEU A 567 -24.05 -1.70 -16.06
N ALA A 568 -24.24 -0.94 -17.14
CA ALA A 568 -23.15 -0.50 -18.02
C ALA A 568 -22.19 0.46 -17.30
N ALA A 569 -22.71 1.41 -16.51
CA ALA A 569 -21.92 2.39 -15.79
C ALA A 569 -21.03 1.78 -14.69
N VAL A 570 -21.40 0.61 -14.15
CA VAL A 570 -20.58 -0.13 -13.18
C VAL A 570 -19.72 -1.23 -13.81
N GLU A 571 -19.60 -1.25 -15.15
CA GLU A 571 -18.78 -2.18 -15.93
C GLU A 571 -19.06 -3.67 -15.67
N VAL A 572 -20.29 -4.03 -15.29
CA VAL A 572 -20.65 -5.43 -15.05
C VAL A 572 -21.01 -6.08 -16.39
N ASN A 573 -20.26 -7.11 -16.78
CA ASN A 573 -20.54 -7.83 -18.03
C ASN A 573 -21.72 -8.82 -17.88
N GLU A 574 -22.35 -9.16 -19.01
CA GLU A 574 -23.51 -10.06 -19.07
C GLU A 574 -23.26 -11.44 -18.44
N GLU A 575 -22.04 -11.97 -18.55
CA GLU A 575 -21.69 -13.24 -17.92
C GLU A 575 -21.66 -13.15 -16.39
N SER A 576 -21.14 -12.06 -15.85
CA SER A 576 -21.12 -11.81 -14.41
C SER A 576 -22.53 -11.59 -13.86
N VAL A 577 -23.39 -10.90 -14.62
CA VAL A 577 -24.83 -10.79 -14.31
C VAL A 577 -25.45 -12.18 -14.27
N ARG A 578 -25.29 -12.99 -15.34
CA ARG A 578 -25.84 -14.34 -15.43
C ARG A 578 -25.41 -15.23 -14.26
N VAL A 579 -24.10 -15.32 -14.00
CA VAL A 579 -23.55 -16.15 -12.91
C VAL A 579 -24.07 -15.70 -11.56
N TRP A 580 -24.15 -14.39 -11.31
CA TRP A 580 -24.72 -13.85 -10.08
C TRP A 580 -26.20 -14.22 -9.95
N THR A 581 -27.00 -13.95 -10.98
CA THR A 581 -28.45 -14.20 -10.97
C THR A 581 -28.74 -15.68 -10.75
N GLU A 582 -28.08 -16.60 -11.47
CA GLU A 582 -28.27 -18.04 -11.28
C GLU A 582 -27.85 -18.50 -9.87
N THR A 583 -26.75 -17.95 -9.33
CA THR A 583 -26.30 -18.25 -7.95
C THR A 583 -27.32 -17.74 -6.93
N SER A 584 -27.78 -16.51 -7.10
CA SER A 584 -28.77 -15.88 -6.22
C SER A 584 -30.12 -16.59 -6.29
N ASP A 585 -30.58 -17.02 -7.46
CA ASP A 585 -31.83 -17.76 -7.62
C ASP A 585 -31.76 -19.12 -6.91
N ALA A 586 -30.61 -19.80 -6.96
CA ALA A 586 -30.40 -21.03 -6.22
C ALA A 586 -30.43 -20.83 -4.69
N VAL A 587 -29.96 -19.67 -4.19
CA VAL A 587 -30.11 -19.30 -2.76
C VAL A 587 -31.57 -19.01 -2.43
N ARG A 588 -32.22 -18.17 -3.26
CA ARG A 588 -33.60 -17.69 -3.06
C ARG A 588 -34.60 -18.83 -3.01
N ALA A 589 -34.39 -19.88 -3.79
CA ALA A 589 -35.20 -21.11 -3.75
C ALA A 589 -35.25 -21.76 -2.36
N GLY A 590 -34.25 -21.55 -1.49
CA GLY A 590 -34.18 -22.09 -0.14
C GLY A 590 -34.60 -21.13 0.98
N LEU A 591 -34.75 -19.83 0.72
CA LEU A 591 -34.99 -18.81 1.76
C LEU A 591 -36.29 -19.05 2.54
N GLY A 592 -37.35 -19.49 1.85
CA GLY A 592 -38.65 -19.77 2.48
C GLY A 592 -38.55 -20.85 3.56
N ALA A 593 -37.72 -21.87 3.37
CA ALA A 593 -37.49 -22.92 4.36
C ALA A 593 -36.74 -22.41 5.61
N LEU A 594 -36.01 -21.30 5.48
CA LEU A 594 -35.32 -20.63 6.58
C LEU A 594 -36.19 -19.57 7.27
N GLY A 595 -37.43 -19.36 6.80
CA GLY A 595 -38.32 -18.30 7.28
C GLY A 595 -37.76 -16.90 7.00
N VAL A 596 -37.10 -16.73 5.86
CA VAL A 596 -36.53 -15.45 5.39
C VAL A 596 -37.44 -14.88 4.31
N THR A 597 -37.80 -13.59 4.45
CA THR A 597 -38.67 -12.91 3.49
C THR A 597 -37.85 -12.42 2.31
N ASP A 598 -38.14 -12.93 1.11
CA ASP A 598 -37.49 -12.49 -0.13
C ASP A 598 -38.06 -11.14 -0.61
N LEU A 599 -37.21 -10.11 -0.63
CA LEU A 599 -37.55 -8.80 -1.17
C LEU A 599 -36.98 -8.57 -2.58
N SER A 600 -36.38 -9.59 -3.21
CA SER A 600 -35.69 -9.42 -4.50
C SER A 600 -36.55 -8.82 -5.61
N GLY A 601 -37.85 -9.16 -5.63
CA GLY A 601 -38.81 -8.64 -6.60
C GLY A 601 -39.50 -7.34 -6.20
N VAL A 602 -39.08 -6.66 -5.12
CA VAL A 602 -39.80 -5.46 -4.62
C VAL A 602 -39.81 -4.30 -5.62
N PHE A 603 -38.85 -4.27 -6.55
CA PHE A 603 -38.76 -3.26 -7.60
C PHE A 603 -39.24 -3.78 -8.97
N ASP A 604 -39.77 -4.99 -9.06
CA ASP A 604 -40.24 -5.55 -10.34
C ASP A 604 -41.31 -4.64 -10.96
N GLY A 605 -41.15 -4.34 -12.25
CA GLY A 605 -42.03 -3.42 -12.99
C GLY A 605 -41.79 -1.93 -12.74
N GLN A 606 -40.92 -1.53 -11.80
CA GLN A 606 -40.54 -0.11 -11.63
C GLN A 606 -39.71 0.37 -12.82
N THR A 607 -40.01 1.58 -13.30
CA THR A 607 -39.35 2.18 -14.48
C THR A 607 -38.45 3.35 -14.11
N GLU A 608 -38.64 3.88 -12.91
CA GLU A 608 -37.85 4.94 -12.31
C GLU A 608 -36.44 4.43 -12.00
N PRO A 609 -35.42 5.29 -12.16
CA PRO A 609 -34.05 4.94 -11.80
C PRO A 609 -33.94 4.86 -10.27
N ILE A 610 -33.91 3.64 -9.74
CA ILE A 610 -33.82 3.36 -8.30
C ILE A 610 -32.38 3.06 -7.89
N TYR A 611 -31.69 2.27 -8.70
CA TYR A 611 -30.36 1.78 -8.44
C TYR A 611 -29.28 2.71 -9.00
N TRP A 612 -28.30 3.05 -8.17
CA TRP A 612 -27.08 3.72 -8.61
C TRP A 612 -25.89 2.74 -8.71
N ASP A 613 -26.07 1.49 -8.29
CA ASP A 613 -25.20 0.36 -8.62
C ASP A 613 -25.98 -0.97 -8.63
N THR A 614 -25.32 -2.12 -8.46
CA THR A 614 -26.03 -3.40 -8.50
C THR A 614 -26.96 -3.66 -7.29
N VAL A 615 -26.78 -2.99 -6.16
CA VAL A 615 -27.44 -3.34 -4.88
C VAL A 615 -27.91 -2.14 -4.05
N HIS A 616 -27.34 -0.96 -4.27
CA HIS A 616 -27.65 0.26 -3.53
C HIS A 616 -28.64 1.12 -4.29
N THR A 617 -29.58 1.68 -3.53
CA THR A 617 -30.70 2.43 -4.05
C THR A 617 -30.69 3.87 -3.56
N ASN A 618 -31.36 4.74 -4.31
CA ASN A 618 -31.69 6.08 -3.87
C ASN A 618 -32.82 6.07 -2.80
N GLU A 619 -33.25 7.27 -2.42
CA GLU A 619 -34.28 7.47 -1.39
C GLU A 619 -35.68 6.99 -1.79
N LEU A 620 -35.98 6.91 -3.10
CA LEU A 620 -37.21 6.27 -3.57
C LEU A 620 -37.16 4.75 -3.30
N GLY A 621 -36.02 4.14 -3.56
CA GLY A 621 -35.81 2.72 -3.31
C GLY A 621 -35.94 2.35 -1.83
N SER A 622 -35.33 3.11 -0.92
CA SER A 622 -35.48 2.87 0.53
C SER A 622 -36.93 2.99 0.98
N LYS A 623 -37.66 4.00 0.48
CA LYS A 623 -39.09 4.15 0.78
C LYS A 623 -39.92 2.95 0.34
N ILE A 624 -39.76 2.49 -0.90
CA ILE A 624 -40.48 1.32 -1.44
C ILE A 624 -40.16 0.05 -0.62
N VAL A 625 -38.89 -0.15 -0.25
CA VAL A 625 -38.48 -1.27 0.61
C VAL A 625 -39.11 -1.15 2.00
N ALA A 626 -39.08 0.04 2.61
CA ALA A 626 -39.69 0.29 3.92
C ALA A 626 -41.20 0.04 3.91
N GLU A 627 -41.92 0.46 2.86
CA GLU A 627 -43.36 0.20 2.69
C GLU A 627 -43.66 -1.31 2.64
N ARG A 628 -42.83 -2.08 1.93
CA ARG A 628 -42.96 -3.54 1.89
C ARG A 628 -42.63 -4.16 3.25
N MET A 629 -41.55 -3.74 3.89
CA MET A 629 -41.15 -4.25 5.20
C MET A 629 -42.20 -3.95 6.27
N LEU A 630 -42.80 -2.76 6.29
CA LEU A 630 -43.81 -2.40 7.28
C LEU A 630 -45.01 -3.36 7.26
N LYS A 631 -45.44 -3.82 6.07
CA LYS A 631 -46.50 -4.84 5.93
C LYS A 631 -46.14 -6.16 6.61
N GLU A 632 -44.88 -6.55 6.53
CA GLU A 632 -44.35 -7.79 7.13
C GLU A 632 -44.11 -7.62 8.65
N LEU A 633 -43.81 -6.39 9.10
CA LEU A 633 -43.63 -6.05 10.51
C LEU A 633 -44.97 -5.95 11.26
N GLN A 634 -46.03 -5.54 10.58
CA GLN A 634 -47.32 -5.19 11.19
C GLN A 634 -47.91 -6.29 12.11
N PRO A 635 -47.92 -7.59 11.75
CA PRO A 635 -48.39 -8.63 12.65
C PRO A 635 -47.60 -8.71 13.96
N THR A 636 -46.27 -8.56 13.88
CA THR A 636 -45.40 -8.59 15.06
C THR A 636 -45.61 -7.35 15.94
N LEU A 637 -45.72 -6.17 15.32
CA LEU A 637 -46.00 -4.93 16.05
C LEU A 637 -47.37 -4.99 16.76
N GLN A 638 -48.41 -5.52 16.10
CA GLN A 638 -49.72 -5.73 16.72
C GLN A 638 -49.64 -6.67 17.92
N ASN A 639 -48.89 -7.78 17.81
CA ASN A 639 -48.70 -8.72 18.91
C ASN A 639 -47.95 -8.09 20.10
N LEU A 640 -46.91 -7.29 19.82
CA LEU A 640 -46.17 -6.57 20.83
C LEU A 640 -47.05 -5.52 21.52
N GLN A 641 -47.85 -4.78 20.76
CA GLN A 641 -48.80 -3.81 21.29
C GLN A 641 -49.84 -4.46 22.21
N ASN A 642 -50.40 -5.60 21.81
CA ASN A 642 -51.32 -6.38 22.63
C ASN A 642 -50.68 -6.95 23.91
N SER A 643 -49.35 -7.07 23.94
CA SER A 643 -48.61 -7.57 25.11
C SER A 643 -48.22 -6.45 26.09
N ARG A 644 -48.23 -5.19 25.64
CA ARG A 644 -47.98 -4.00 26.47
C ARG A 644 -49.24 -3.51 27.19
N GLY A 645 -50.42 -3.74 26.62
CA GLY A 645 -51.74 -3.42 27.21
C GLY A 645 -52.28 -4.55 28.06
#